data_AF-A0A7R7ZUB7-F1
#
_entry.id   AF-A0A7R7ZUB7-F1
#
_cell.length_a   1.000
_cell.length_b   1.000
_cell.length_c   1.000
_cell.angle_alpha   90.00
_cell.angle_beta   90.00
_cell.angle_gamma   90.00
#
_symmetry.space_group_name_H-M   'P 1'
#
loop_
_entity.id
_entity.type
_entity.pdbx_description
1 polymer ?
#
loop_
_entity_poly.entity_id
_entity_poly.type
_entity_poly.pdbx_seq_one_letter_code
_entity_poly.pdbx_strand_id
1 'polypeptide(L)'
;MGTRGFFIESQASLNKGLDMPNLRLRGLDNEEPFPLGFVYTGQGTQWAGMAKELFSNCSVFESTIKYLDSCLRTLAPKDAPTWTLEGILRGKENHDISAAEESQPLCTAVQIALTDMLRDWGVSPETVVGHSSGEIGAAYATGAIDARQAIFAAYFRGAVVAEVSAEGSMVAVDLGKDQAQAIVEECELTESAIVACANSPESTTVSGDADAINSLLGVFQNRGIWARKLMTGGTAYHSHHMKAVGPRYEALLERYWSMTDDQVSGKVNGQVNGHVNGYPNGFSDGHVNSHDNETVNGYVNGSFNGHVSEKVNGYANGQLNGQSDTPAPSVTMISTATGGPISTNQVGTAKYWRSNLESPVQFDAAIKIILEQGNYHLIELGPHSALQLPIKQTSSVMEQSRYIYNSALIRHQDAQLTTLQLVGSLFLHGHDELQHHKMFVDTPQPHVLVDLPPYPWDYSSPTLWTEPRASVEFRHRKYPRHELLGSQVSGGNTAGVTWRNILDLNEADWLAHHCLGAWILFPAAAYIAMTVKAMCQVAGLQLEDSPGVELRNLNFVKTLDMDLKKKPSVEIFSEMRPMAISSVTNSDTWWKFSVVSIDGDSRATLHMNAAVRLADSSPCIDRKIKLDRSMMQKDAARVWYDRFTQVGLNWGPRFAVLEEIFRDRARTAPIAASTTHLQRGDRFSRYIANSISIDAMLQTSFIVTTGGWVSKLRATVPVAMDSVYVAPPSALDMDTNKPWYVDTKSEVVGFGTHRIDAELFNSSGEVLIRMSQARCIAYQGNRQAENTEKRNPLLRAAWKPDLSALTNWGLDNYLEHFTRVYGSNKATNDVLCLVGVLDLACHQHCNSNILELGSQTQISESVRGVLGVDSSFRRYKSYHCGVLVNGDLVGAGGFPETEDEHNSDQIPQDKKFDIVLVPSVGLWTPDIVSRLTPGATVITIGDVPSDGITWTKTIRGSDSFPVTVGTIKGLVSQRKIIKTPTVVVSYFDHL
;
A
#
# COMPACT_ATOMS: atom_id res chain seq x y z
N MET A 1 5.23 -7.84 23.45
CA MET A 1 5.77 -7.39 24.75
C MET A 1 6.99 -8.23 25.02
N GLY A 2 8.16 -7.58 25.16
CA GLY A 2 9.46 -8.26 25.12
C GLY A 2 9.80 -8.92 26.45
N THR A 3 10.42 -10.09 26.38
CA THR A 3 11.08 -10.74 27.52
C THR A 3 12.12 -9.80 28.11
N ARG A 4 12.03 -9.51 29.40
CA ARG A 4 13.04 -8.70 30.12
C ARG A 4 14.31 -9.52 30.29
N GLY A 5 15.46 -8.86 30.16
CA GLY A 5 16.76 -9.49 30.34
C GLY A 5 17.80 -8.53 30.90
N PHE A 6 18.78 -9.04 31.64
CA PHE A 6 19.94 -8.26 32.07
C PHE A 6 21.26 -9.02 31.91
N PHE A 7 22.34 -8.25 31.81
CA PHE A 7 23.73 -8.69 31.86
C PHE A 7 24.48 -7.90 32.92
N ILE A 8 25.51 -8.52 33.50
CA ILE A 8 26.50 -7.83 34.33
C ILE A 8 27.85 -8.14 33.71
N GLU A 9 28.54 -7.11 33.23
CA GLU A 9 29.84 -7.24 32.59
C GLU A 9 30.82 -6.23 33.15
N SER A 10 32.08 -6.64 33.26
CA SER A 10 33.18 -5.72 33.56
C SER A 10 33.57 -4.94 32.31
N GLN A 11 34.20 -3.77 32.46
CA GLN A 11 34.75 -3.02 31.32
C GLN A 11 35.73 -3.87 30.48
N ALA A 12 36.52 -4.73 31.15
CA ALA A 12 37.46 -5.63 30.47
C ALA A 12 36.75 -6.73 29.65
N SER A 13 35.57 -7.17 30.09
CA SER A 13 34.74 -8.15 29.39
C SER A 13 33.99 -7.52 28.22
N LEU A 14 33.42 -6.32 28.40
CA LEU A 14 32.72 -5.57 27.36
C LEU A 14 33.57 -5.36 26.11
N ASN A 15 34.88 -5.10 26.27
CA ASN A 15 35.82 -4.95 25.15
C ASN A 15 35.97 -6.22 24.28
N LYS A 16 35.48 -7.38 24.75
CA LYS A 16 35.48 -8.65 24.02
C LYS A 16 34.11 -8.98 23.39
N GLY A 17 33.11 -8.10 23.55
CA GLY A 17 31.72 -8.32 23.13
C GLY A 17 30.82 -8.81 24.27
N LEU A 18 29.50 -8.83 24.04
CA LEU A 18 28.52 -9.34 25.00
C LEU A 18 28.46 -10.88 24.95
N ASP A 19 28.70 -11.53 26.08
CA ASP A 19 28.63 -12.99 26.21
C ASP A 19 27.18 -13.45 26.39
N MET A 20 26.46 -13.64 25.27
CA MET A 20 25.02 -13.96 25.27
C MET A 20 24.56 -15.11 26.19
N PRO A 21 25.34 -16.20 26.40
CA PRO A 21 25.08 -17.19 27.45
C PRO A 21 24.87 -16.63 28.87
N ASN A 22 25.41 -15.47 29.20
CA ASN A 22 25.22 -14.81 30.50
C ASN A 22 23.90 -14.01 30.60
N LEU A 23 23.08 -14.00 29.54
CA LEU A 23 21.81 -13.30 29.51
C LEU A 23 20.84 -13.96 30.47
N ARG A 24 20.49 -13.24 31.53
CA ARG A 24 19.42 -13.68 32.44
C ARG A 24 18.10 -13.15 31.93
N LEU A 25 17.18 -14.05 31.60
CA LEU A 25 15.84 -13.71 31.11
C LEU A 25 14.78 -14.03 32.16
N ARG A 26 13.71 -13.22 32.22
CA ARG A 26 12.49 -13.56 32.95
C ARG A 26 11.72 -14.65 32.18
N GLY A 27 11.06 -15.57 32.88
CA GLY A 27 10.01 -16.41 32.30
C GLY A 27 8.83 -15.57 31.76
N LEU A 28 8.00 -16.16 30.88
CA LEU A 28 6.91 -15.47 30.14
C LEU A 28 5.69 -15.08 31.00
N ASP A 29 5.83 -15.00 32.32
CA ASP A 29 4.72 -14.75 33.24
C ASP A 29 4.50 -13.23 33.39
N ASN A 30 3.39 -12.74 32.83
CA ASN A 30 2.92 -11.35 32.88
C ASN A 30 2.30 -10.99 34.25
N GLU A 31 3.03 -11.20 35.32
CA GLU A 31 2.58 -10.81 36.67
C GLU A 31 3.13 -9.42 37.05
N GLU A 32 2.28 -8.61 37.66
CA GLU A 32 2.64 -7.38 38.40
C GLU A 32 3.78 -7.68 39.39
N PRO A 33 4.67 -6.70 39.68
CA PRO A 33 5.76 -6.89 40.62
C PRO A 33 5.20 -7.28 42.00
N PHE A 34 5.76 -8.32 42.61
CA PHE A 34 5.39 -8.70 43.97
C PHE A 34 5.88 -7.62 44.96
N PRO A 35 5.10 -7.28 45.98
CA PRO A 35 5.56 -6.47 47.11
C PRO A 35 6.91 -6.93 47.67
N LEU A 36 7.74 -5.99 48.10
CA LEU A 36 9.06 -6.27 48.64
C LEU A 36 8.97 -6.67 50.12
N GLY A 37 9.63 -7.76 50.49
CA GLY A 37 9.79 -8.17 51.89
C GLY A 37 11.28 -8.26 52.25
N PHE A 38 11.72 -7.63 53.34
CA PHE A 38 13.12 -7.77 53.77
C PHE A 38 13.25 -8.82 54.87
N VAL A 39 14.21 -9.72 54.70
CA VAL A 39 14.51 -10.81 55.64
C VAL A 39 15.91 -10.60 56.20
N TYR A 40 16.04 -10.45 57.51
CA TYR A 40 17.32 -10.13 58.15
C TYR A 40 17.94 -11.36 58.81
N THR A 41 19.20 -11.64 58.49
CA THR A 41 19.92 -12.81 59.02
C THR A 41 20.30 -12.66 60.49
N GLY A 42 20.26 -13.76 61.23
CA GLY A 42 20.84 -13.82 62.58
C GLY A 42 22.37 -13.95 62.59
N GLN A 43 22.91 -14.08 63.80
CA GLN A 43 24.31 -14.39 64.07
C GLN A 43 24.73 -15.76 63.48
N GLY A 44 26.00 -15.89 63.10
CA GLY A 44 26.60 -17.13 62.57
C GLY A 44 26.83 -17.09 61.05
N THR A 45 26.39 -16.02 60.39
CA THR A 45 26.53 -15.81 58.94
C THR A 45 27.78 -15.02 58.56
N GLN A 46 28.38 -14.31 59.52
CA GLN A 46 29.55 -13.46 59.31
C GLN A 46 30.78 -14.21 58.80
N TRP A 47 31.62 -13.51 58.06
CA TRP A 47 32.85 -14.02 57.47
C TRP A 47 33.81 -12.88 57.14
N ALA A 48 35.11 -13.19 57.07
CA ALA A 48 36.15 -12.18 56.94
C ALA A 48 36.12 -11.54 55.55
N GLY A 49 36.01 -10.21 55.51
CA GLY A 49 35.90 -9.44 54.27
C GLY A 49 34.48 -9.30 53.72
N MET A 50 33.44 -9.58 54.54
CA MET A 50 32.06 -9.31 54.15
C MET A 50 31.85 -7.83 53.77
N ALA A 51 31.14 -7.61 52.66
CA ALA A 51 30.80 -6.28 52.13
C ALA A 51 31.99 -5.36 51.79
N LYS A 52 33.23 -5.87 51.77
CA LYS A 52 34.43 -5.02 51.61
C LYS A 52 34.42 -4.20 50.31
N GLU A 53 33.89 -4.75 49.21
CA GLU A 53 33.83 -4.07 47.92
C GLU A 53 32.86 -2.88 47.91
N LEU A 54 31.85 -2.87 48.79
CA LEU A 54 30.86 -1.78 48.85
C LEU A 54 31.46 -0.48 49.40
N PHE A 55 32.52 -0.56 50.23
CA PHE A 55 33.20 0.64 50.74
C PHE A 55 33.85 1.51 49.66
N SER A 56 34.19 0.94 48.50
CA SER A 56 34.81 1.67 47.39
C SER A 56 33.82 2.06 46.31
N ASN A 57 32.64 1.43 46.29
CA ASN A 57 31.68 1.53 45.19
C ASN A 57 30.33 2.14 45.61
N CYS A 58 30.10 2.38 46.90
CA CYS A 58 28.87 2.97 47.42
C CYS A 58 29.15 3.91 48.60
N SER A 59 29.07 5.22 48.36
CA SER A 59 29.23 6.23 49.42
C SER A 59 28.20 6.14 50.54
N VAL A 60 26.96 5.71 50.25
CA VAL A 60 25.91 5.49 51.27
C VAL A 60 26.32 4.38 52.23
N PHE A 61 26.82 3.26 51.71
CA PHE A 61 27.30 2.16 52.54
C PHE A 61 28.47 2.61 53.45
N GLU A 62 29.48 3.27 52.86
CA GLU A 62 30.65 3.76 53.60
C GLU A 62 30.27 4.79 54.69
N SER A 63 29.45 5.78 54.34
CA SER A 63 29.03 6.83 55.28
C SER A 63 28.19 6.28 56.42
N THR A 64 27.35 5.28 56.16
CA THR A 64 26.56 4.58 57.19
C THR A 64 27.47 3.88 58.19
N ILE A 65 28.45 3.09 57.74
CA ILE A 65 29.40 2.43 58.66
C ILE A 65 30.17 3.45 59.50
N LYS A 66 30.65 4.54 58.89
CA LYS A 66 31.35 5.62 59.62
C LYS A 66 30.47 6.30 60.67
N TYR A 67 29.18 6.49 60.36
CA TYR A 67 28.20 7.02 61.30
C TYR A 67 28.01 6.06 62.49
N LEU A 68 27.87 4.75 62.25
CA LEU A 68 27.76 3.76 63.31
C LEU A 68 29.02 3.70 64.19
N ASP A 69 30.21 3.81 63.61
CA ASP A 69 31.47 3.95 64.36
C ASP A 69 31.50 5.24 65.20
N SER A 70 30.93 6.33 64.68
CA SER A 70 30.81 7.58 65.45
C SER A 70 29.87 7.40 66.64
N CYS A 71 28.77 6.66 66.48
CA CYS A 71 27.83 6.35 67.55
C CYS A 71 28.50 5.53 68.66
N LEU A 72 29.21 4.46 68.33
CA LEU A 72 29.90 3.62 69.31
C LEU A 72 30.96 4.39 70.12
N ARG A 73 31.63 5.36 69.49
CA ARG A 73 32.59 6.25 70.17
C ARG A 73 31.95 7.20 71.21
N THR A 74 30.64 7.38 71.19
CA THR A 74 29.93 8.24 72.16
C THR A 74 29.66 7.56 73.50
N LEU A 75 29.83 6.24 73.55
CA LEU A 75 29.70 5.46 74.77
C LEU A 75 30.73 5.93 75.81
N ALA A 76 30.47 5.64 77.09
CA ALA A 76 31.44 5.97 78.13
C ALA A 76 32.74 5.18 77.87
N PRO A 77 33.94 5.68 78.18
CA PRO A 77 35.20 4.99 77.86
C PRO A 77 35.30 3.54 78.36
N LYS A 78 34.60 3.20 79.44
CA LYS A 78 34.52 1.84 79.99
C LYS A 78 33.58 0.90 79.21
N ASP A 79 32.65 1.48 78.46
CA ASP A 79 31.57 0.79 77.74
C ASP A 79 31.83 0.85 76.21
N ALA A 80 32.75 1.69 75.73
CA ALA A 80 33.08 1.88 74.30
C ALA A 80 34.06 0.80 73.77
N PRO A 81 33.91 0.36 72.51
CA PRO A 81 34.86 -0.58 71.91
C PRO A 81 36.22 0.08 71.63
N THR A 82 37.29 -0.73 71.65
CA THR A 82 38.64 -0.30 71.25
C THR A 82 38.91 -0.44 69.76
N TRP A 83 38.03 -1.17 69.06
CA TRP A 83 38.08 -1.45 67.62
C TRP A 83 37.04 -0.62 66.86
N THR A 84 37.13 -0.60 65.53
CA THR A 84 36.16 0.07 64.67
C THR A 84 35.48 -0.91 63.70
N LEU A 85 34.19 -0.70 63.43
CA LEU A 85 33.43 -1.45 62.43
C LEU A 85 34.11 -1.34 61.06
N GLU A 86 34.49 -0.13 60.65
CA GLU A 86 35.21 0.10 59.39
C GLU A 86 36.56 -0.64 59.37
N GLY A 87 37.34 -0.58 60.47
CA GLY A 87 38.64 -1.21 60.58
C GLY A 87 38.59 -2.73 60.41
N ILE A 88 37.63 -3.38 61.07
CA ILE A 88 37.42 -4.83 60.96
C ILE A 88 36.90 -5.21 59.58
N LEU A 89 35.87 -4.53 59.05
CA LEU A 89 35.27 -4.88 57.76
C LEU A 89 36.23 -4.68 56.57
N ARG A 90 37.13 -3.69 56.65
CA ARG A 90 38.19 -3.48 55.65
C ARG A 90 39.37 -4.45 55.81
N GLY A 91 39.41 -5.25 56.87
CA GLY A 91 40.52 -6.14 57.19
C GLY A 91 41.79 -5.42 57.64
N LYS A 92 41.68 -4.19 58.15
CA LYS A 92 42.80 -3.40 58.70
C LYS A 92 43.08 -3.76 60.16
N GLU A 93 42.09 -4.28 60.87
CA GLU A 93 42.18 -4.78 62.24
C GLU A 93 41.96 -6.30 62.19
N ASN A 94 42.96 -7.09 62.64
CA ASN A 94 42.88 -8.55 62.59
C ASN A 94 42.20 -9.08 63.87
N HIS A 95 40.93 -9.41 63.76
CA HIS A 95 40.04 -9.72 64.87
C HIS A 95 39.30 -11.05 64.66
N ASP A 96 38.92 -11.71 65.74
CA ASP A 96 38.10 -12.91 65.68
C ASP A 96 36.62 -12.53 65.54
N ILE A 97 36.21 -12.34 64.28
CA ILE A 97 34.82 -12.05 63.90
C ILE A 97 33.81 -13.14 64.31
N SER A 98 34.23 -14.25 64.93
CA SER A 98 33.32 -15.23 65.51
C SER A 98 32.88 -14.88 66.94
N ALA A 99 33.61 -14.01 67.64
CA ALA A 99 33.28 -13.55 68.98
C ALA A 99 31.94 -12.77 68.99
N ALA A 100 31.10 -12.99 70.00
CA ALA A 100 29.76 -12.39 70.06
C ALA A 100 29.80 -10.86 70.13
N GLU A 101 30.75 -10.31 70.87
CA GLU A 101 31.00 -8.87 71.05
C GLU A 101 31.33 -8.12 69.75
N GLU A 102 31.87 -8.80 68.76
CA GLU A 102 32.24 -8.21 67.46
C GLU A 102 31.25 -8.63 66.36
N SER A 103 30.91 -9.93 66.30
CA SER A 103 30.06 -10.49 65.24
C SER A 103 28.67 -9.85 65.16
N GLN A 104 28.01 -9.62 66.30
CA GLN A 104 26.67 -9.06 66.34
C GLN A 104 26.61 -7.60 65.84
N PRO A 105 27.43 -6.66 66.37
CA PRO A 105 27.46 -5.29 65.85
C PRO A 105 27.94 -5.23 64.39
N LEU A 106 28.89 -6.07 63.97
CA LEU A 106 29.32 -6.13 62.57
C LEU A 106 28.20 -6.59 61.61
N CYS A 107 27.47 -7.66 61.95
CA CYS A 107 26.33 -8.13 61.15
C CYS A 107 25.25 -7.04 61.05
N THR A 108 24.93 -6.42 62.19
CA THR A 108 23.91 -5.37 62.26
C THR A 108 24.34 -4.14 61.45
N ALA A 109 25.60 -3.73 61.55
CA ALA A 109 26.14 -2.60 60.78
C ALA A 109 26.02 -2.83 59.26
N VAL A 110 26.37 -4.04 58.80
CA VAL A 110 26.18 -4.43 57.39
C VAL A 110 24.70 -4.42 57.01
N GLN A 111 23.81 -4.93 57.86
CA GLN A 111 22.35 -4.92 57.60
C GLN A 111 21.78 -3.50 57.48
N ILE A 112 22.17 -2.59 58.37
CA ILE A 112 21.78 -1.17 58.33
C ILE A 112 22.31 -0.54 57.05
N ALA A 113 23.60 -0.68 56.76
CA ALA A 113 24.22 -0.09 55.57
C ALA A 113 23.63 -0.64 54.25
N LEU A 114 23.27 -1.93 54.18
CA LEU A 114 22.55 -2.48 53.04
C LEU A 114 21.12 -1.93 52.93
N THR A 115 20.44 -1.76 54.07
CA THR A 115 19.08 -1.17 54.11
C THR A 115 19.09 0.26 53.59
N ASP A 116 20.06 1.07 54.02
CA ASP A 116 20.21 2.45 53.57
C ASP A 116 20.58 2.55 52.09
N MET A 117 21.50 1.70 51.63
CA MET A 117 21.85 1.59 50.22
C MET A 117 20.63 1.25 49.35
N LEU A 118 19.84 0.23 49.75
CA LEU A 118 18.64 -0.16 49.02
C LEU A 118 17.57 0.93 49.03
N ARG A 119 17.34 1.58 50.18
CA ARG A 119 16.41 2.70 50.30
C ARG A 119 16.82 3.87 49.43
N ASP A 120 18.11 4.20 49.37
CA ASP A 120 18.63 5.23 48.48
C ASP A 120 18.35 4.88 47.00
N TRP A 121 18.49 3.61 46.63
CA TRP A 121 18.14 3.08 45.30
C TRP A 121 16.64 2.97 45.01
N GLY A 122 15.77 3.38 45.94
CA GLY A 122 14.31 3.31 45.79
C GLY A 122 13.69 1.96 46.14
N VAL A 123 14.44 1.05 46.76
CA VAL A 123 13.97 -0.28 47.19
C VAL A 123 13.57 -0.21 48.67
N SER A 124 12.26 -0.21 48.94
CA SER A 124 11.72 -0.20 50.30
C SER A 124 10.76 -1.38 50.50
N PRO A 125 10.76 -2.02 51.69
CA PRO A 125 9.89 -3.15 51.96
C PRO A 125 8.48 -2.73 52.38
N GLU A 126 7.50 -3.59 52.13
CA GLU A 126 6.17 -3.52 52.76
C GLU A 126 6.11 -4.35 54.06
N THR A 127 6.93 -5.41 54.13
CA THR A 127 7.04 -6.25 55.33
C THR A 127 8.50 -6.59 55.64
N VAL A 128 8.79 -6.76 56.93
CA VAL A 128 10.12 -7.14 57.40
C VAL A 128 10.04 -8.24 58.46
N VAL A 129 11.03 -9.12 58.44
CA VAL A 129 11.23 -10.17 59.45
C VAL A 129 12.72 -10.34 59.70
N GLY A 130 13.10 -10.62 60.94
CA GLY A 130 14.48 -10.91 61.29
C GLY A 130 14.59 -12.22 62.05
N HIS A 131 15.67 -12.97 61.82
CA HIS A 131 15.98 -14.16 62.59
C HIS A 131 16.88 -13.78 63.77
N SER A 132 16.45 -13.98 65.02
CA SER A 132 17.25 -13.70 66.22
C SER A 132 17.74 -12.23 66.25
N SER A 133 19.06 -11.99 66.19
CA SER A 133 19.68 -10.67 66.12
C SER A 133 19.36 -9.89 64.85
N GLY A 134 18.94 -10.57 63.78
CA GLY A 134 18.46 -9.93 62.56
C GLY A 134 17.22 -9.05 62.79
N GLU A 135 16.46 -9.28 63.86
CA GLU A 135 15.35 -8.38 64.20
C GLU A 135 15.77 -6.94 64.45
N ILE A 136 17.03 -6.71 64.85
CA ILE A 136 17.58 -5.35 65.01
C ILE A 136 17.57 -4.61 63.67
N GLY A 137 18.03 -5.27 62.61
CA GLY A 137 17.96 -4.73 61.24
C GLY A 137 16.51 -4.55 60.74
N ALA A 138 15.63 -5.50 61.05
CA ALA A 138 14.20 -5.40 60.69
C ALA A 138 13.51 -4.22 61.39
N ALA A 139 13.77 -4.03 62.69
CA ALA A 139 13.25 -2.92 63.46
C ALA A 139 13.71 -1.57 62.90
N TYR A 140 14.99 -1.46 62.56
CA TYR A 140 15.56 -0.30 61.89
C TYR A 140 14.85 0.02 60.57
N ALA A 141 14.58 -1.01 59.75
CA ALA A 141 13.93 -0.84 58.46
C ALA A 141 12.50 -0.28 58.55
N THR A 142 11.79 -0.59 59.64
CA THR A 142 10.46 -0.01 59.93
C THR A 142 10.50 1.42 60.48
N GLY A 143 11.68 1.91 60.88
CA GLY A 143 11.81 3.16 61.63
C GLY A 143 11.39 3.07 63.11
N ALA A 144 11.18 1.86 63.64
CA ALA A 144 10.86 1.67 65.07
C ALA A 144 12.03 2.02 66.00
N ILE A 145 13.26 1.89 65.50
CA ILE A 145 14.49 2.32 66.16
C ILE A 145 15.38 3.03 65.13
N ASP A 146 16.15 4.02 65.57
CA ASP A 146 17.14 4.69 64.72
C ASP A 146 18.44 3.84 64.58
N ALA A 147 19.33 4.24 63.66
CA ALA A 147 20.58 3.50 63.40
C ALA A 147 21.50 3.43 64.64
N ARG A 148 21.47 4.46 65.50
CA ARG A 148 22.25 4.53 66.74
C ARG A 148 21.71 3.54 67.79
N GLN A 149 20.40 3.52 67.99
CA GLN A 149 19.69 2.60 68.86
C GLN A 149 19.93 1.15 68.42
N ALA A 150 19.87 0.90 67.11
CA ALA A 150 20.13 -0.41 66.52
C ALA A 150 21.57 -0.89 66.77
N ILE A 151 22.59 -0.06 66.51
CA ILE A 151 23.98 -0.48 66.76
C ILE A 151 24.28 -0.62 68.25
N PHE A 152 23.69 0.19 69.12
CA PHE A 152 23.79 0.01 70.58
C PHE A 152 23.11 -1.29 71.03
N ALA A 153 21.94 -1.60 70.48
CA ALA A 153 21.25 -2.87 70.74
C ALA A 153 22.14 -4.05 70.38
N ALA A 154 22.78 -4.03 69.21
CA ALA A 154 23.66 -5.12 68.77
C ALA A 154 24.96 -5.21 69.58
N TYR A 155 25.61 -4.08 69.83
CA TYR A 155 26.88 -4.02 70.57
C TYR A 155 26.71 -4.48 72.03
N PHE A 156 25.73 -3.92 72.75
CA PHE A 156 25.50 -4.33 74.15
C PHE A 156 24.99 -5.76 74.25
N ARG A 157 24.25 -6.26 73.25
CA ARG A 157 23.85 -7.68 73.20
C ARG A 157 25.06 -8.59 73.08
N GLY A 158 26.02 -8.26 72.21
CA GLY A 158 27.28 -9.00 72.10
C GLY A 158 28.09 -8.94 73.40
N ALA A 159 28.22 -7.75 73.99
CA ALA A 159 29.02 -7.52 75.20
C ALA A 159 28.49 -8.28 76.43
N VAL A 160 27.18 -8.24 76.69
CA VAL A 160 26.59 -8.97 77.84
C VAL A 160 26.57 -10.48 77.63
N VAL A 161 26.48 -10.94 76.37
CA VAL A 161 26.55 -12.37 76.06
C VAL A 161 27.96 -12.92 76.30
N ALA A 162 29.00 -12.15 76.01
CA ALA A 162 30.38 -12.54 76.26
C ALA A 162 30.70 -12.77 77.76
N GLU A 163 29.88 -12.24 78.67
CA GLU A 163 30.03 -12.40 80.12
C GLU A 163 29.37 -13.69 80.67
N VAL A 164 28.64 -14.43 79.84
CA VAL A 164 28.02 -15.69 80.25
C VAL A 164 29.11 -16.72 80.53
N SER A 165 29.26 -17.09 81.79
CA SER A 165 30.27 -18.05 82.26
C SER A 165 29.83 -19.51 82.15
N ALA A 166 28.54 -19.77 81.94
CA ALA A 166 28.02 -21.12 81.78
C ALA A 166 28.39 -21.69 80.39
N GLU A 167 28.87 -22.94 80.36
CA GLU A 167 29.24 -23.61 79.11
C GLU A 167 27.97 -24.09 78.39
N GLY A 168 27.57 -23.35 77.35
CA GLY A 168 26.38 -23.61 76.56
C GLY A 168 26.68 -24.16 75.18
N SER A 169 25.65 -24.71 74.54
CA SER A 169 25.73 -25.09 73.14
C SER A 169 24.40 -25.00 72.40
N MET A 170 24.48 -25.12 71.08
CA MET A 170 23.35 -25.16 70.18
C MET A 170 23.55 -26.25 69.13
N VAL A 171 22.48 -26.95 68.78
CA VAL A 171 22.46 -27.97 67.72
C VAL A 171 21.29 -27.70 66.78
N ALA A 172 21.57 -27.59 65.49
CA ALA A 172 20.54 -27.62 64.45
C ALA A 172 20.18 -29.07 64.15
N VAL A 173 18.89 -29.39 64.08
CA VAL A 173 18.35 -30.73 63.84
C VAL A 173 17.29 -30.67 62.75
N ASP A 174 17.29 -31.67 61.87
CA ASP A 174 16.30 -31.84 60.81
C ASP A 174 15.00 -32.45 61.37
N LEU A 175 14.34 -31.71 62.26
CA LEU A 175 13.05 -32.00 62.84
C LEU A 175 12.21 -30.73 62.97
N GLY A 176 10.89 -30.88 62.86
CA GLY A 176 9.97 -29.81 63.22
C GLY A 176 9.99 -29.52 64.73
N LYS A 177 9.56 -28.30 65.10
CA LYS A 177 9.55 -27.80 66.48
C LYS A 177 8.97 -28.81 67.48
N ASP A 178 7.78 -29.33 67.19
CA ASP A 178 7.06 -30.22 68.10
C ASP A 178 7.75 -31.58 68.26
N GLN A 179 8.37 -32.09 67.19
CA GLN A 179 9.13 -33.34 67.21
C GLN A 179 10.43 -33.19 68.01
N ALA A 180 11.15 -32.08 67.82
CA ALA A 180 12.35 -31.78 68.60
C ALA A 180 12.01 -31.61 70.09
N GLN A 181 10.92 -30.90 70.40
CA GLN A 181 10.44 -30.71 71.77
C GLN A 181 10.07 -32.04 72.44
N ALA A 182 9.35 -32.93 71.74
CA ALA A 182 9.01 -34.26 72.25
C ALA A 182 10.25 -35.10 72.62
N ILE A 183 11.34 -35.00 71.86
CA ILE A 183 12.60 -35.70 72.16
C ILE A 183 13.31 -35.08 73.37
N VAL A 184 13.27 -33.75 73.54
CA VAL A 184 13.82 -33.09 74.73
C VAL A 184 13.07 -33.53 76.00
N GLU A 185 11.74 -33.66 75.91
CA GLU A 185 10.89 -34.17 76.99
C GLU A 185 11.12 -35.65 77.27
N GLU A 186 11.22 -36.48 76.24
CA GLU A 186 11.51 -37.92 76.36
C GLU A 186 12.86 -38.17 77.05
N CYS A 187 13.85 -37.30 76.82
CA CYS A 187 15.16 -37.37 77.46
C CYS A 187 15.20 -36.75 78.88
N GLU A 188 14.09 -36.20 79.39
CA GLU A 188 14.02 -35.47 80.67
C GLU A 188 14.99 -34.26 80.74
N LEU A 189 15.27 -33.60 79.61
CA LEU A 189 16.23 -32.50 79.51
C LEU A 189 15.57 -31.10 79.48
N THR A 190 14.30 -30.97 79.83
CA THR A 190 13.53 -29.71 79.74
C THR A 190 14.05 -28.57 80.62
N GLU A 191 14.81 -28.89 81.68
CA GLU A 191 15.44 -27.87 82.54
C GLU A 191 16.80 -27.38 82.01
N SER A 192 17.46 -28.17 81.16
CA SER A 192 18.83 -27.93 80.68
C SER A 192 18.92 -27.69 79.17
N ALA A 193 17.86 -27.95 78.40
CA ALA A 193 17.75 -27.68 76.98
C ALA A 193 16.34 -27.20 76.56
N ILE A 194 16.28 -26.32 75.58
CA ILE A 194 15.03 -25.77 75.02
C ILE A 194 15.10 -25.73 73.50
N VAL A 195 13.95 -25.89 72.83
CA VAL A 195 13.81 -25.55 71.42
C VAL A 195 13.92 -24.02 71.25
N ALA A 196 15.08 -23.58 70.78
CA ALA A 196 15.47 -22.18 70.72
C ALA A 196 15.07 -21.48 69.41
N CYS A 197 15.14 -22.17 68.27
CA CYS A 197 14.74 -21.60 66.99
C CYS A 197 13.91 -22.60 66.17
N ALA A 198 12.67 -22.27 65.85
CA ALA A 198 11.89 -22.96 64.83
C ALA A 198 12.17 -22.29 63.47
N ASN A 199 13.11 -22.86 62.70
CA ASN A 199 13.57 -22.27 61.45
C ASN A 199 12.64 -22.60 60.28
N SER A 200 12.17 -23.84 60.19
CA SER A 200 11.23 -24.31 59.18
C SER A 200 10.39 -25.49 59.74
N PRO A 201 9.40 -26.02 59.01
CA PRO A 201 8.62 -27.18 59.44
C PRO A 201 9.46 -28.45 59.65
N GLU A 202 10.66 -28.49 59.08
CA GLU A 202 11.58 -29.63 59.10
C GLU A 202 12.94 -29.29 59.74
N SER A 203 13.15 -28.06 60.24
CA SER A 203 14.43 -27.64 60.78
C SER A 203 14.28 -26.80 62.04
N THR A 204 14.91 -27.26 63.12
CA THR A 204 14.84 -26.65 64.45
C THR A 204 16.24 -26.54 65.05
N THR A 205 16.50 -25.51 65.85
CA THR A 205 17.70 -25.38 66.66
C THR A 205 17.36 -25.56 68.13
N VAL A 206 18.02 -26.49 68.80
CA VAL A 206 17.93 -26.72 70.25
C VAL A 206 19.12 -26.06 70.94
N SER A 207 18.90 -25.38 72.06
CA SER A 207 19.93 -24.68 72.83
C SER A 207 19.84 -25.00 74.32
N GLY A 208 20.99 -25.06 74.99
CA GLY A 208 21.05 -25.35 76.41
C GLY A 208 22.46 -25.62 76.91
N ASP A 209 22.56 -26.30 78.05
CA ASP A 209 23.83 -26.72 78.65
C ASP A 209 24.61 -27.63 77.69
N ALA A 210 25.93 -27.46 77.61
CA ALA A 210 26.76 -28.19 76.65
C ALA A 210 26.60 -29.72 76.76
N ASP A 211 26.50 -30.26 77.97
CA ASP A 211 26.32 -31.70 78.22
C ASP A 211 24.94 -32.20 77.78
N ALA A 212 23.87 -31.41 78.00
CA ALA A 212 22.53 -31.74 77.55
C ALA A 212 22.45 -31.78 76.01
N ILE A 213 23.07 -30.79 75.35
CA ILE A 213 23.12 -30.73 73.88
C ILE A 213 23.99 -31.86 73.30
N ASN A 214 25.11 -32.20 73.93
CA ASN A 214 25.94 -33.34 73.51
C ASN A 214 25.17 -34.67 73.63
N SER A 215 24.36 -34.82 74.70
CA SER A 215 23.49 -35.98 74.90
C SER A 215 22.42 -36.07 73.82
N LEU A 216 21.72 -34.97 73.54
CA LEU A 216 20.73 -34.89 72.45
C LEU A 216 21.33 -35.16 71.08
N LEU A 217 22.55 -34.66 70.81
CA LEU A 217 23.27 -34.95 69.56
C LEU A 217 23.49 -36.45 69.38
N GLY A 218 23.88 -37.16 70.44
CA GLY A 218 24.00 -38.62 70.43
C GLY A 218 22.67 -39.32 70.18
N VAL A 219 21.58 -38.83 70.78
CA VAL A 219 20.22 -39.36 70.54
C VAL A 219 19.79 -39.18 69.09
N PHE A 220 19.98 -37.98 68.52
CA PHE A 220 19.65 -37.72 67.12
C PHE A 220 20.45 -38.61 66.17
N GLN A 221 21.76 -38.74 66.39
CA GLN A 221 22.63 -39.62 65.59
C GLN A 221 22.21 -41.09 65.68
N ASN A 222 21.88 -41.58 66.88
CA ASN A 222 21.41 -42.96 67.09
C ASN A 222 20.05 -43.23 66.41
N ARG A 223 19.19 -42.21 66.28
CA ARG A 223 17.90 -42.29 65.58
C ARG A 223 18.03 -42.05 64.07
N GLY A 224 19.23 -41.83 63.55
CA GLY A 224 19.45 -41.54 62.13
C GLY A 224 18.95 -40.17 61.68
N ILE A 225 18.76 -39.24 62.62
CA ILE A 225 18.29 -37.88 62.37
C ILE A 225 19.52 -36.99 62.17
N TRP A 226 19.53 -36.20 61.10
CA TRP A 226 20.63 -35.27 60.85
C TRP A 226 20.63 -34.17 61.92
N ALA A 227 21.79 -34.00 62.56
CA ALA A 227 21.99 -32.96 63.55
C ALA A 227 23.43 -32.44 63.50
N ARG A 228 23.59 -31.13 63.62
CA ARG A 228 24.87 -30.44 63.55
C ARG A 228 25.01 -29.42 64.66
N LYS A 229 26.07 -29.55 65.46
CA LYS A 229 26.46 -28.55 66.45
C LYS A 229 26.79 -27.21 65.77
N LEU A 230 26.22 -26.12 66.27
CA LEU A 230 26.45 -24.78 65.75
C LEU A 230 27.66 -24.15 66.43
N MET A 231 28.42 -23.34 65.69
CA MET A 231 29.60 -22.65 66.20
C MET A 231 29.18 -21.36 66.90
N THR A 232 28.78 -21.46 68.16
CA THR A 232 28.24 -20.34 68.95
C THR A 232 29.20 -19.83 70.03
N GLY A 233 30.48 -20.19 69.96
CA GLY A 233 31.50 -19.75 70.92
C GLY A 233 31.28 -20.26 72.36
N GLY A 234 30.54 -21.35 72.54
CA GLY A 234 30.19 -21.87 73.87
C GLY A 234 28.96 -21.21 74.50
N THR A 235 28.18 -20.45 73.72
CA THR A 235 26.98 -19.77 74.20
C THR A 235 25.69 -20.51 73.77
N ALA A 236 24.73 -20.61 74.69
CA ALA A 236 23.38 -21.12 74.44
C ALA A 236 22.36 -19.96 74.29
N TYR A 237 22.18 -19.44 73.07
CA TYR A 237 21.23 -18.36 72.79
C TYR A 237 19.77 -18.81 72.94
N HIS A 238 18.87 -17.88 73.30
CA HIS A 238 17.43 -18.16 73.47
C HIS A 238 17.13 -19.29 74.46
N SER A 239 17.96 -19.37 75.51
CA SER A 239 17.89 -20.38 76.58
C SER A 239 17.87 -19.73 77.97
N HIS A 240 17.82 -20.55 79.01
CA HIS A 240 17.97 -20.10 80.41
C HIS A 240 19.29 -19.36 80.66
N HIS A 241 20.34 -19.58 79.86
CA HIS A 241 21.61 -18.86 79.98
C HIS A 241 21.44 -17.36 79.74
N MET A 242 20.59 -16.98 78.78
CA MET A 242 20.37 -15.58 78.43
C MET A 242 19.62 -14.80 79.51
N LYS A 243 18.80 -15.47 80.33
CA LYS A 243 18.07 -14.86 81.46
C LYS A 243 19.01 -14.30 82.53
N ALA A 244 20.23 -14.82 82.64
CA ALA A 244 21.23 -14.34 83.59
C ALA A 244 21.76 -12.94 83.21
N VAL A 245 21.81 -12.62 81.91
CA VAL A 245 22.40 -11.39 81.39
C VAL A 245 21.35 -10.39 80.86
N GLY A 246 20.12 -10.85 80.61
CA GLY A 246 19.01 -10.04 80.11
C GLY A 246 18.70 -8.76 80.91
N PRO A 247 18.64 -8.77 82.27
CA PRO A 247 18.43 -7.54 83.05
C PRO A 247 19.53 -6.49 82.85
N ARG A 248 20.79 -6.93 82.70
CA ARG A 248 21.91 -6.02 82.43
C ARG A 248 21.83 -5.45 81.02
N TYR A 249 21.45 -6.27 80.05
CA TYR A 249 21.22 -5.82 78.68
C TYR A 249 20.15 -4.72 78.62
N GLU A 250 18.99 -4.95 79.25
CA GLU A 250 17.89 -3.99 79.34
C GLU A 250 18.35 -2.67 79.98
N ALA A 251 19.05 -2.72 81.11
CA ALA A 251 19.56 -1.54 81.80
C ALA A 251 20.58 -0.73 80.97
N LEU A 252 21.42 -1.39 80.16
CA LEU A 252 22.35 -0.73 79.26
C LEU A 252 21.61 0.00 78.12
N LEU A 253 20.58 -0.62 77.55
CA LEU A 253 19.77 0.01 76.52
C LEU A 253 18.99 1.20 77.06
N GLU A 254 18.31 1.06 78.20
CA GLU A 254 17.59 2.17 78.84
C GLU A 254 18.49 3.39 79.08
N ARG A 255 19.73 3.15 79.51
CA ARG A 255 20.72 4.20 79.78
C ARG A 255 21.16 4.95 78.54
N TYR A 256 21.39 4.26 77.42
CA TYR A 256 22.00 4.85 76.22
C TYR A 256 20.98 5.27 75.15
N TRP A 257 19.79 4.66 75.14
CA TRP A 257 18.70 5.09 74.27
C TRP A 257 18.07 6.41 74.72
N SER A 258 18.12 6.74 76.01
CA SER A 258 17.59 8.01 76.54
C SER A 258 18.50 9.23 76.30
N MET A 259 19.72 9.04 75.77
CA MET A 259 20.62 10.15 75.44
C MET A 259 20.20 10.79 74.10
N THR A 260 19.98 12.11 74.08
CA THR A 260 19.58 12.88 72.88
C THR A 260 20.78 13.29 72.02
N ASP A 261 20.57 13.43 70.70
CA ASP A 261 21.60 13.79 69.70
C ASP A 261 22.40 15.08 70.03
N ASP A 262 21.78 16.06 70.70
CA ASP A 262 22.44 17.33 71.10
C ASP A 262 23.59 17.15 72.11
N GLN A 263 23.59 16.07 72.91
CA GLN A 263 24.68 15.77 73.84
C GLN A 263 25.86 15.05 73.17
N VAL A 264 25.62 14.49 71.99
CA VAL A 264 26.57 13.71 71.19
C VAL A 264 27.28 14.62 70.18
N SER A 265 26.53 15.46 69.46
CA SER A 265 27.07 16.43 68.50
C SER A 265 28.08 17.41 69.15
N GLY A 266 27.83 17.83 70.39
CA GLY A 266 28.78 18.66 71.17
C GLY A 266 30.08 17.96 71.57
N LYS A 267 30.06 16.64 71.79
CA LYS A 267 31.27 15.84 72.12
C LYS A 267 32.06 15.44 70.87
N VAL A 268 31.37 15.12 69.77
CA VAL A 268 31.98 14.70 68.50
C VAL A 268 32.68 15.90 67.83
N ASN A 269 32.09 17.09 67.85
CA ASN A 269 32.73 18.31 67.30
C ASN A 269 34.00 18.73 68.07
N GLY A 270 34.09 18.44 69.37
CA GLY A 270 35.24 18.82 70.20
C GLY A 270 36.51 17.98 69.97
N GLN A 271 36.38 16.69 69.65
CA GLN A 271 37.52 15.77 69.47
C GLN A 271 38.00 15.62 68.02
N VAL A 272 37.10 15.75 67.03
CA VAL A 272 37.46 15.66 65.60
C VAL A 272 38.33 16.85 65.18
N ASN A 273 38.11 18.05 65.74
CA ASN A 273 38.94 19.24 65.49
C ASN A 273 40.41 19.07 65.95
N GLY A 274 40.71 18.18 66.89
CA GLY A 274 42.07 17.98 67.41
C GLY A 274 42.96 17.09 66.53
N HIS A 275 42.38 16.19 65.73
CA HIS A 275 43.14 15.19 64.95
C HIS A 275 43.29 15.58 63.47
N VAL A 276 42.37 16.37 62.91
CA VAL A 276 42.37 16.74 61.48
C VAL A 276 43.38 17.84 61.16
N ASN A 277 43.76 18.69 62.14
CA ASN A 277 44.72 19.77 61.92
C ASN A 277 46.18 19.29 61.68
N GLY A 278 46.48 18.00 61.83
CA GLY A 278 47.85 17.46 61.72
C GLY A 278 48.27 16.96 60.34
N TYR A 279 47.36 16.77 59.38
CA TYR A 279 47.63 16.05 58.13
C TYR A 279 47.42 16.77 56.78
N PRO A 280 46.92 18.03 56.67
CA PRO A 280 46.83 18.70 55.37
C PRO A 280 47.83 19.83 55.10
N ASN A 281 48.81 20.12 55.98
CA ASN A 281 49.81 21.19 55.72
C ASN A 281 51.03 20.76 54.87
N GLY A 282 50.94 19.64 54.13
CA GLY A 282 52.09 19.07 53.42
C GLY A 282 52.25 19.45 51.94
N PHE A 283 51.20 19.94 51.26
CA PHE A 283 51.29 20.17 49.81
C PHE A 283 50.39 21.32 49.34
N SER A 284 50.90 22.55 49.47
CA SER A 284 50.76 23.61 48.46
C SER A 284 51.32 24.92 49.03
N ASP A 285 52.63 25.10 48.90
CA ASP A 285 53.26 26.42 49.05
C ASP A 285 53.10 27.21 47.74
N GLY A 286 52.69 28.47 47.84
CA GLY A 286 52.58 29.36 46.68
C GLY A 286 51.75 30.62 46.88
N HIS A 287 52.11 31.46 47.87
CA HIS A 287 51.85 32.90 47.99
C HIS A 287 50.53 33.49 47.45
N VAL A 288 49.61 33.90 48.36
CA VAL A 288 49.15 35.31 48.51
C VAL A 288 48.68 35.55 49.95
N ASN A 289 48.97 36.75 50.47
CA ASN A 289 48.79 37.24 51.84
C ASN A 289 47.33 37.27 52.37
N SER A 290 47.22 36.84 53.63
CA SER A 290 46.51 37.41 54.79
C SER A 290 45.19 38.19 54.62
N HIS A 291 44.21 37.77 55.46
CA HIS A 291 42.99 38.44 55.97
C HIS A 291 41.61 37.95 55.51
N ASP A 292 41.49 37.11 54.49
CA ASP A 292 40.17 36.66 54.02
C ASP A 292 39.87 35.14 54.19
N ASN A 293 40.81 34.36 54.73
CA ASN A 293 40.69 32.88 54.80
C ASN A 293 40.15 32.31 56.12
N GLU A 294 39.98 33.10 57.18
CA GLU A 294 39.42 32.60 58.45
C GLU A 294 37.89 32.52 58.43
N THR A 295 37.21 33.36 57.65
CA THR A 295 35.76 33.32 57.49
C THR A 295 35.30 32.36 56.41
N VAL A 296 36.05 32.23 55.30
CA VAL A 296 35.64 31.37 54.18
C VAL A 296 35.90 29.88 54.46
N ASN A 297 37.02 29.52 55.09
CA ASN A 297 37.26 28.10 55.45
C ASN A 297 36.37 27.63 56.61
N GLY A 298 35.98 28.53 57.53
CA GLY A 298 35.00 28.21 58.59
C GLY A 298 33.59 27.98 58.05
N TYR A 299 33.14 28.76 57.06
CA TYR A 299 31.82 28.63 56.45
C TYR A 299 31.74 27.50 55.41
N VAL A 300 32.80 27.27 54.63
CA VAL A 300 32.81 26.23 53.59
C VAL A 300 33.00 24.84 54.21
N ASN A 301 33.90 24.66 55.18
CA ASN A 301 33.97 23.39 55.93
C ASN A 301 32.75 23.20 56.83
N GLY A 302 32.19 24.27 57.40
CA GLY A 302 30.95 24.23 58.18
C GLY A 302 29.71 23.85 57.35
N SER A 303 29.59 24.36 56.12
CA SER A 303 28.47 24.05 55.22
C SER A 303 28.63 22.70 54.50
N PHE A 304 29.85 22.31 54.15
CA PHE A 304 30.09 21.02 53.50
C PHE A 304 29.93 19.86 54.49
N ASN A 305 30.51 19.97 55.70
CA ASN A 305 30.24 19.00 56.77
C ASN A 305 28.79 19.12 57.28
N GLY A 306 28.20 20.32 57.27
CA GLY A 306 26.79 20.55 57.64
C GLY A 306 25.80 19.85 56.71
N HIS A 307 25.98 19.94 55.38
CA HIS A 307 25.10 19.31 54.41
C HIS A 307 25.33 17.80 54.24
N VAL A 308 26.56 17.32 54.39
CA VAL A 308 26.84 15.88 54.44
C VAL A 308 26.30 15.30 55.74
N SER A 309 26.46 15.99 56.88
CA SER A 309 25.85 15.61 58.17
C SER A 309 24.33 15.67 58.14
N GLU A 310 23.70 16.69 57.53
CA GLU A 310 22.24 16.78 57.40
C GLU A 310 21.65 15.71 56.48
N LYS A 311 22.33 15.36 55.36
CA LYS A 311 21.91 14.25 54.51
C LYS A 311 22.14 12.90 55.17
N VAL A 312 23.30 12.67 55.78
CA VAL A 312 23.62 11.43 56.51
C VAL A 312 22.69 11.27 57.72
N ASN A 313 22.40 12.34 58.47
CA ASN A 313 21.38 12.32 59.52
C ASN A 313 19.97 12.12 58.93
N GLY A 314 19.66 12.69 57.76
CA GLY A 314 18.39 12.48 57.07
C GLY A 314 18.15 11.03 56.63
N TYR A 315 19.20 10.32 56.21
CA TYR A 315 19.16 8.90 55.85
C TYR A 315 19.28 7.97 57.08
N ALA A 316 20.20 8.24 58.01
CA ALA A 316 20.48 7.41 59.18
C ALA A 316 19.46 7.55 60.35
N ASN A 317 18.86 8.74 60.54
CA ASN A 317 17.79 8.97 61.54
C ASN A 317 16.38 8.71 61.00
N GLY A 318 16.23 8.16 59.78
CA GLY A 318 14.94 7.77 59.19
C GLY A 318 13.79 8.70 59.56
N GLN A 319 13.74 9.92 59.00
CA GLN A 319 12.65 10.90 59.15
C GLN A 319 11.76 10.75 60.41
N LEU A 320 12.28 11.04 61.61
CA LEU A 320 11.42 11.29 62.77
C LEU A 320 11.03 12.77 62.96
N ASN A 321 11.62 13.71 62.21
CA ASN A 321 11.41 15.16 62.42
C ASN A 321 11.01 15.99 61.19
N GLY A 322 10.55 15.39 60.09
CA GLY A 322 10.12 16.14 58.90
C GLY A 322 8.69 15.78 58.50
N GLN A 323 7.73 16.68 58.73
CA GLN A 323 6.41 16.62 58.10
C GLN A 323 6.58 16.65 56.57
N SER A 324 6.42 15.51 55.91
CA SER A 324 6.05 15.43 54.50
C SER A 324 4.57 15.06 54.42
N ASP A 325 3.78 15.85 53.70
CA ASP A 325 2.31 15.76 53.60
C ASP A 325 1.81 14.56 52.76
N THR A 326 2.49 13.42 52.81
CA THR A 326 2.03 12.14 52.22
C THR A 326 2.43 11.00 53.15
N PRO A 327 1.48 10.20 53.70
CA PRO A 327 1.83 9.10 54.60
C PRO A 327 2.62 8.05 53.82
N ALA A 328 3.89 7.86 54.18
CA ALA A 328 4.66 6.70 53.71
C ALA A 328 3.89 5.41 54.11
N PRO A 329 3.82 4.40 53.23
CA PRO A 329 3.18 3.13 53.57
C PRO A 329 3.85 2.54 54.83
N SER A 330 3.04 2.14 55.80
CA SER A 330 3.54 1.61 57.08
C SER A 330 4.15 0.23 56.88
N VAL A 331 5.48 0.13 56.97
CA VAL A 331 6.20 -1.16 56.91
C VAL A 331 5.77 -2.05 58.08
N THR A 332 5.30 -3.26 57.79
CA THR A 332 4.82 -4.20 58.82
C THR A 332 5.94 -5.15 59.27
N MET A 333 6.35 -5.06 60.55
CA MET A 333 7.28 -6.02 61.15
C MET A 333 6.55 -7.25 61.67
N ILE A 334 6.97 -8.44 61.22
CA ILE A 334 6.57 -9.73 61.81
C ILE A 334 7.69 -10.16 62.76
N SER A 335 7.43 -10.09 64.06
CA SER A 335 8.40 -10.47 65.09
C SER A 335 8.47 -11.98 65.25
N THR A 336 9.68 -12.52 65.18
CA THR A 336 9.96 -13.92 65.49
C THR A 336 10.05 -14.17 67.00
N ALA A 337 10.31 -13.13 67.81
CA ALA A 337 10.28 -13.24 69.27
C ALA A 337 8.85 -13.40 69.81
N THR A 338 7.86 -12.68 69.24
CA THR A 338 6.45 -12.81 69.65
C THR A 338 5.66 -13.81 68.80
N GLY A 339 6.14 -14.13 67.59
CA GLY A 339 5.48 -15.04 66.66
C GLY A 339 4.37 -14.40 65.81
N GLY A 340 4.37 -13.07 65.65
CA GLY A 340 3.34 -12.36 64.88
C GLY A 340 3.64 -10.89 64.62
N PRO A 341 2.70 -10.15 63.97
CA PRO A 341 2.85 -8.72 63.72
C PRO A 341 3.05 -7.93 65.02
N ILE A 342 3.94 -6.95 65.02
CA ILE A 342 4.25 -6.13 66.19
C ILE A 342 4.23 -4.64 65.86
N SER A 343 3.82 -3.81 66.82
CA SER A 343 3.82 -2.35 66.66
C SER A 343 5.22 -1.75 66.87
N THR A 344 5.53 -0.68 66.12
CA THR A 344 6.80 0.05 66.24
C THR A 344 7.06 0.55 67.67
N ASN A 345 6.01 1.01 68.37
CA ASN A 345 6.09 1.44 69.77
C ASN A 345 6.55 0.34 70.73
N GLN A 346 6.18 -0.92 70.49
CA GLN A 346 6.62 -2.04 71.32
C GLN A 346 8.08 -2.41 71.04
N VAL A 347 8.46 -2.43 69.77
CA VAL A 347 9.83 -2.74 69.31
C VAL A 347 10.84 -1.69 69.80
N GLY A 348 10.42 -0.42 69.89
CA GLY A 348 11.23 0.70 70.39
C GLY A 348 11.51 0.69 71.90
N THR A 349 11.25 -0.41 72.64
CA THR A 349 11.49 -0.51 74.08
C THR A 349 12.67 -1.44 74.41
N ALA A 350 13.48 -1.09 75.41
CA ALA A 350 14.58 -1.96 75.88
C ALA A 350 14.09 -3.35 76.33
N LYS A 351 12.89 -3.39 76.94
CA LYS A 351 12.21 -4.62 77.35
C LYS A 351 11.97 -5.60 76.20
N TYR A 352 11.64 -5.09 75.01
CA TYR A 352 11.47 -5.92 73.83
C TYR A 352 12.78 -6.63 73.45
N TRP A 353 13.91 -5.90 73.45
CA TRP A 353 15.22 -6.46 73.08
C TRP A 353 15.72 -7.50 74.08
N ARG A 354 15.43 -7.31 75.37
CA ARG A 354 15.62 -8.38 76.36
C ARG A 354 14.79 -9.61 76.01
N SER A 355 13.50 -9.43 75.70
CA SER A 355 12.63 -10.53 75.29
C SER A 355 13.15 -11.23 74.03
N ASN A 356 13.64 -10.49 73.04
CA ASN A 356 14.23 -11.03 71.81
C ASN A 356 15.52 -11.84 72.06
N LEU A 357 16.28 -11.53 73.12
CA LEU A 357 17.47 -12.30 73.51
C LEU A 357 17.11 -13.59 74.28
N GLU A 358 16.04 -13.55 75.07
CA GLU A 358 15.64 -14.64 75.98
C GLU A 358 14.62 -15.62 75.38
N SER A 359 13.78 -15.18 74.43
CA SER A 359 12.63 -15.94 73.92
C SER A 359 12.98 -16.78 72.69
N PRO A 360 12.35 -17.95 72.49
CA PRO A 360 12.54 -18.74 71.28
C PRO A 360 12.18 -17.98 69.99
N VAL A 361 12.98 -18.20 68.94
CA VAL A 361 12.81 -17.62 67.60
C VAL A 361 11.78 -18.43 66.81
N GLN A 362 10.66 -17.80 66.46
CA GLN A 362 9.55 -18.40 65.70
C GLN A 362 9.61 -17.99 64.21
N PHE A 363 10.73 -18.29 63.53
CA PHE A 363 10.96 -17.86 62.15
C PHE A 363 10.01 -18.54 61.14
N ASP A 364 9.77 -19.85 61.29
CA ASP A 364 8.79 -20.58 60.46
C ASP A 364 7.40 -19.94 60.51
N ALA A 365 6.92 -19.61 61.73
CA ALA A 365 5.62 -18.96 61.91
C ALA A 365 5.57 -17.56 61.26
N ALA A 366 6.66 -16.79 61.38
CA ALA A 366 6.74 -15.46 60.78
C ALA A 366 6.71 -15.51 59.24
N ILE A 367 7.43 -16.46 58.62
CA ILE A 367 7.41 -16.65 57.17
C ILE A 367 6.04 -17.14 56.68
N LYS A 368 5.38 -18.04 57.43
CA LYS A 368 3.98 -18.43 57.12
C LYS A 368 3.06 -17.23 57.07
N ILE A 369 3.12 -16.34 58.06
CA ILE A 369 2.29 -15.12 58.09
C ILE A 369 2.55 -14.24 56.86
N ILE A 370 3.82 -14.07 56.47
CA ILE A 370 4.17 -13.27 55.28
C ILE A 370 3.61 -13.93 54.02
N LEU A 371 3.82 -15.23 53.82
CA LEU A 371 3.39 -15.94 52.61
C LEU A 371 1.87 -16.17 52.55
N GLU A 372 1.16 -16.13 53.68
CA GLU A 372 -0.32 -16.14 53.75
C GLU A 372 -0.92 -14.78 53.35
N GLN A 373 -0.20 -13.68 53.56
CA GLN A 373 -0.66 -12.33 53.20
C GLN A 373 -0.59 -12.06 51.70
N GLY A 374 0.26 -12.78 50.97
CA GLY A 374 0.38 -12.68 49.52
C GLY A 374 1.72 -13.15 48.98
N ASN A 375 1.97 -12.85 47.72
CA ASN A 375 3.23 -13.13 47.07
C ASN A 375 4.22 -12.00 47.34
N TYR A 376 5.45 -12.33 47.72
CA TYR A 376 6.49 -11.35 48.02
C TYR A 376 7.78 -11.63 47.23
N HIS A 377 8.48 -10.56 46.90
CA HIS A 377 9.89 -10.62 46.52
C HIS A 377 10.74 -10.39 47.78
N LEU A 378 11.22 -11.50 48.34
CA LEU A 378 11.98 -11.55 49.57
C LEU A 378 13.46 -11.25 49.30
N ILE A 379 13.97 -10.19 49.95
CA ILE A 379 15.37 -9.79 49.89
C ILE A 379 16.02 -10.10 51.24
N GLU A 380 17.00 -11.01 51.24
CA GLU A 380 17.78 -11.32 52.42
C GLU A 380 18.92 -10.31 52.62
N LEU A 381 18.92 -9.67 53.79
CA LEU A 381 19.88 -8.65 54.20
C LEU A 381 20.74 -9.18 55.36
N GLY A 382 22.03 -9.29 55.08
CA GLY A 382 23.01 -9.80 56.01
C GLY A 382 24.30 -10.21 55.31
N PRO A 383 25.29 -10.73 56.05
CA PRO A 383 26.58 -11.14 55.51
C PRO A 383 26.55 -12.25 54.46
N HIS A 384 25.50 -13.09 54.45
CA HIS A 384 25.35 -14.23 53.56
C HIS A 384 23.91 -14.77 53.57
N SER A 385 23.46 -15.33 52.43
CA SER A 385 22.23 -16.12 52.26
C SER A 385 22.19 -17.38 53.15
N ALA A 386 21.69 -17.25 54.36
CA ALA A 386 21.49 -18.34 55.32
C ALA A 386 20.01 -18.76 55.47
N LEU A 387 19.05 -17.89 55.13
CA LEU A 387 17.62 -18.17 55.36
C LEU A 387 16.88 -18.68 54.12
N GLN A 388 17.55 -18.80 52.96
CA GLN A 388 16.96 -19.31 51.72
C GLN A 388 16.34 -20.71 51.88
N LEU A 389 17.08 -21.64 52.49
CA LEU A 389 16.62 -23.02 52.66
C LEU A 389 15.45 -23.12 53.66
N PRO A 390 15.51 -22.50 54.86
CA PRO A 390 14.36 -22.44 55.76
C PRO A 390 13.10 -21.86 55.11
N ILE A 391 13.20 -20.74 54.38
CA ILE A 391 12.06 -20.14 53.66
C ILE A 391 11.48 -21.11 52.63
N LYS A 392 12.36 -21.80 51.88
CA LYS A 392 11.94 -22.80 50.88
C LYS A 392 11.19 -23.97 51.51
N GLN A 393 11.68 -24.47 52.65
CA GLN A 393 11.01 -25.55 53.40
C GLN A 393 9.66 -25.08 53.94
N THR A 394 9.57 -23.88 54.52
CA THR A 394 8.30 -23.30 54.99
C THR A 394 7.30 -23.14 53.85
N SER A 395 7.71 -22.60 52.70
CA SER A 395 6.83 -22.45 51.54
C SER A 395 6.35 -23.80 50.97
N SER A 396 7.17 -24.86 51.04
CA SER A 396 6.81 -26.16 50.47
C SER A 396 5.62 -26.87 51.13
N VAL A 397 5.28 -26.50 52.37
CA VAL A 397 4.11 -27.04 53.10
C VAL A 397 2.88 -26.14 52.99
N MET A 398 2.96 -25.03 52.26
CA MET A 398 1.86 -24.07 52.08
C MET A 398 1.19 -24.28 50.71
N GLU A 399 -0.14 -24.25 50.68
CA GLU A 399 -0.89 -24.30 49.43
C GLU A 399 -0.82 -22.93 48.71
N GLN A 400 -0.36 -22.92 47.45
CA GLN A 400 -0.39 -21.75 46.56
C GLN A 400 0.48 -20.53 46.94
N SER A 401 1.52 -20.65 47.77
CA SER A 401 2.47 -19.54 48.00
C SER A 401 3.44 -19.37 46.83
N ARG A 402 3.55 -18.17 46.23
CA ARG A 402 4.64 -17.83 45.31
C ARG A 402 5.50 -16.74 45.93
N TYR A 403 6.82 -16.91 45.84
CA TYR A 403 7.77 -15.88 46.25
C TYR A 403 8.97 -15.87 45.33
N ILE A 404 9.60 -14.71 45.24
CA ILE A 404 10.91 -14.54 44.62
C ILE A 404 11.90 -14.36 45.77
N TYR A 405 13.11 -14.89 45.65
CA TYR A 405 14.12 -14.77 46.69
C TYR A 405 15.46 -14.34 46.09
N ASN A 406 16.04 -13.31 46.70
CA ASN A 406 17.38 -12.84 46.41
C ASN A 406 18.12 -12.47 47.70
N SER A 407 19.44 -12.64 47.71
CA SER A 407 20.29 -12.19 48.81
C SER A 407 21.15 -11.03 48.34
N ALA A 408 21.30 -9.99 49.16
CA ALA A 408 22.17 -8.86 48.83
C ALA A 408 23.65 -9.27 48.81
N LEU A 409 24.07 -10.13 49.74
CA LEU A 409 25.43 -10.63 49.85
C LEU A 409 25.49 -12.17 49.86
N ILE A 410 26.56 -12.72 49.30
CA ILE A 410 26.86 -14.15 49.31
C ILE A 410 28.30 -14.33 49.78
N ARG A 411 28.53 -15.27 50.69
CA ARG A 411 29.83 -15.56 51.27
C ARG A 411 30.85 -15.88 50.18
N HIS A 412 32.03 -15.27 50.29
CA HIS A 412 33.14 -15.41 49.35
C HIS A 412 32.86 -14.94 47.91
N GLN A 413 31.75 -14.23 47.68
CA GLN A 413 31.47 -13.57 46.40
C GLN A 413 31.68 -12.06 46.53
N ASP A 414 31.99 -11.43 45.40
CA ASP A 414 32.14 -9.98 45.30
C ASP A 414 30.81 -9.28 45.63
N ALA A 415 30.83 -8.39 46.63
CA ALA A 415 29.61 -7.73 47.10
C ALA A 415 29.00 -6.77 46.07
N GLN A 416 29.80 -6.18 45.18
CA GLN A 416 29.30 -5.36 44.08
C GLN A 416 28.58 -6.24 43.05
N LEU A 417 29.14 -7.40 42.73
CA LEU A 417 28.50 -8.35 41.82
C LEU A 417 27.16 -8.87 42.37
N THR A 418 27.10 -9.29 43.64
CA THR A 418 25.86 -9.84 44.22
C THR A 418 24.76 -8.79 44.35
N THR A 419 25.12 -7.53 44.68
CA THR A 419 24.17 -6.42 44.73
C THR A 419 23.66 -6.03 43.34
N LEU A 420 24.52 -6.02 42.30
CA LEU A 420 24.08 -5.85 40.92
C LEU A 420 23.19 -7.01 40.43
N GLN A 421 23.45 -8.24 40.87
CA GLN A 421 22.57 -9.38 40.57
C GLN A 421 21.20 -9.24 41.22
N LEU A 422 21.13 -8.70 42.45
CA LEU A 422 19.88 -8.35 43.10
C LEU A 422 19.13 -7.28 42.31
N VAL A 423 19.79 -6.20 41.90
CA VAL A 423 19.22 -5.15 41.05
C VAL A 423 18.69 -5.72 39.73
N GLY A 424 19.45 -6.59 39.08
CA GLY A 424 19.02 -7.28 37.87
C GLY A 424 17.79 -8.17 38.10
N SER A 425 17.71 -8.88 39.23
CA SER A 425 16.53 -9.66 39.59
C SER A 425 15.30 -8.78 39.82
N LEU A 426 15.46 -7.64 40.50
CA LEU A 426 14.41 -6.65 40.70
C LEU A 426 13.89 -6.12 39.35
N PHE A 427 14.79 -5.80 38.43
CA PHE A 427 14.43 -5.38 37.06
C PHE A 427 13.65 -6.46 36.29
N LEU A 428 14.08 -7.73 36.36
CA LEU A 428 13.36 -8.84 35.73
C LEU A 428 11.94 -8.97 36.26
N HIS A 429 11.73 -8.74 37.54
CA HIS A 429 10.44 -8.91 38.20
C HIS A 429 9.55 -7.67 38.22
N GLY A 430 9.90 -6.60 37.49
CA GLY A 430 9.00 -5.45 37.29
C GLY A 430 9.25 -4.26 38.21
N HIS A 431 10.30 -4.26 39.02
CA HIS A 431 10.64 -3.13 39.89
C HIS A 431 11.38 -2.04 39.10
N ASP A 432 10.68 -1.36 38.19
CA ASP A 432 11.25 -0.32 37.32
C ASP A 432 11.50 1.02 38.02
N GLU A 433 11.02 1.17 39.25
CA GLU A 433 11.16 2.37 40.08
C GLU A 433 12.57 2.54 40.68
N LEU A 434 13.48 1.62 40.37
CA LEU A 434 14.88 1.66 40.78
C LEU A 434 15.56 2.96 40.34
N GLN A 435 16.18 3.63 41.30
CA GLN A 435 16.89 4.88 41.09
C GLN A 435 18.31 4.62 40.57
N HIS A 436 18.43 4.10 39.34
CA HIS A 436 19.71 3.70 38.73
C HIS A 436 20.77 4.81 38.74
N HIS A 437 20.36 6.07 38.61
CA HIS A 437 21.26 7.22 38.64
C HIS A 437 21.98 7.37 40.00
N LYS A 438 21.38 6.86 41.09
CA LYS A 438 21.96 6.88 42.44
C LYS A 438 23.01 5.79 42.67
N MET A 439 22.89 4.67 41.97
CA MET A 439 23.81 3.53 42.09
C MET A 439 25.24 3.86 41.62
N PHE A 440 25.40 4.88 40.78
CA PHE A 440 26.66 5.23 40.14
C PHE A 440 27.08 6.70 40.35
N VAL A 441 26.52 7.39 41.35
CA VAL A 441 26.78 8.84 41.62
C VAL A 441 28.26 9.13 41.80
N ASP A 442 28.99 8.21 42.43
CA ASP A 442 30.42 8.36 42.70
C ASP A 442 31.30 8.03 41.48
N THR A 443 30.69 7.68 40.34
CA THR A 443 31.43 7.38 39.09
C THR A 443 31.79 8.69 38.39
N PRO A 444 33.09 9.05 38.25
CA PRO A 444 33.49 10.40 37.87
C PRO A 444 33.01 10.88 36.49
N GLN A 445 32.69 9.97 35.56
CA GLN A 445 32.06 10.28 34.27
C GLN A 445 31.34 9.04 33.72
N PRO A 446 29.99 8.99 33.69
CA PRO A 446 29.29 7.89 33.01
C PRO A 446 29.56 7.96 31.50
N HIS A 447 30.04 6.87 30.92
CA HIS A 447 30.25 6.75 29.47
C HIS A 447 28.99 6.18 28.82
N VAL A 448 28.43 6.88 27.83
CA VAL A 448 27.29 6.38 27.06
C VAL A 448 27.81 5.35 26.05
N LEU A 449 27.33 4.11 26.14
CA LEU A 449 27.60 3.08 25.15
C LEU A 449 26.79 3.40 23.88
N VAL A 450 27.46 3.84 22.81
CA VAL A 450 26.84 4.24 21.53
C VAL A 450 26.82 3.12 20.49
N ASP A 451 27.47 2.00 20.79
CA ASP A 451 27.76 0.88 19.89
C ASP A 451 27.10 -0.44 20.34
N LEU A 452 26.10 -0.37 21.22
CA LEU A 452 25.29 -1.54 21.57
C LEU A 452 24.56 -2.08 20.32
N PRO A 453 24.50 -3.42 20.15
CA PRO A 453 23.77 -4.00 19.03
C PRO A 453 22.30 -3.57 19.05
N PRO A 454 21.71 -3.22 17.89
CA PRO A 454 20.31 -2.84 17.80
C PRO A 454 19.40 -4.02 18.17
N TYR A 455 18.14 -3.72 18.47
CA TYR A 455 17.14 -4.74 18.80
C TYR A 455 17.13 -5.88 17.76
N PRO A 456 17.41 -7.13 18.15
CA PRO A 456 17.47 -8.25 17.22
C PRO A 456 16.04 -8.69 16.89
N TRP A 457 15.50 -8.18 15.78
CA TRP A 457 14.22 -8.62 15.26
C TRP A 457 14.25 -10.11 14.92
N ASP A 458 13.28 -10.86 15.43
CA ASP A 458 13.12 -12.28 15.09
C ASP A 458 12.52 -12.41 13.68
N TYR A 459 13.35 -12.91 12.75
CA TYR A 459 12.95 -13.23 11.38
C TYR A 459 12.81 -14.75 11.16
N SER A 460 12.77 -15.56 12.22
CA SER A 460 12.63 -17.02 12.13
C SER A 460 11.23 -17.43 11.68
N SER A 461 10.21 -16.64 12.02
CA SER A 461 8.85 -16.81 11.51
C SER A 461 8.72 -16.17 10.13
N PRO A 462 7.90 -16.74 9.23
CA PRO A 462 7.55 -16.08 7.97
C PRO A 462 7.01 -14.69 8.29
N THR A 463 7.48 -13.67 7.57
CA THR A 463 6.99 -12.30 7.74
C THR A 463 5.45 -12.31 7.72
N LEU A 464 4.82 -11.72 8.74
CA LEU A 464 3.35 -11.54 8.83
C LEU A 464 2.83 -10.51 7.80
N TRP A 465 3.48 -10.43 6.64
CA TRP A 465 3.11 -9.57 5.54
C TRP A 465 2.57 -10.44 4.42
N THR A 466 1.26 -10.35 4.19
CA THR A 466 0.65 -10.98 3.01
C THR A 466 0.77 -10.01 1.84
N GLU A 467 1.73 -10.25 0.96
CA GLU A 467 1.88 -9.43 -0.23
C GLU A 467 0.75 -9.73 -1.24
N PRO A 468 0.03 -8.71 -1.75
CA PRO A 468 -0.98 -8.93 -2.77
C PRO A 468 -0.38 -9.52 -4.04
N ARG A 469 -1.08 -10.46 -4.69
CA ARG A 469 -0.62 -11.07 -5.95
C ARG A 469 -0.24 -10.03 -7.01
N ALA A 470 -0.98 -8.92 -7.10
CA ALA A 470 -0.67 -7.83 -8.03
C ALA A 470 0.72 -7.22 -7.79
N SER A 471 1.14 -7.10 -6.53
CA SER A 471 2.49 -6.63 -6.16
C SER A 471 3.55 -7.66 -6.54
N VAL A 472 3.32 -8.94 -6.23
CA VAL A 472 4.21 -10.04 -6.62
C VAL A 472 4.41 -10.08 -8.14
N GLU A 473 3.32 -10.07 -8.91
CA GLU A 473 3.35 -10.08 -10.39
C GLU A 473 4.02 -8.84 -10.97
N PHE A 474 3.88 -7.67 -10.32
CA PHE A 474 4.56 -6.46 -10.75
C PHE A 474 6.08 -6.54 -10.53
N ARG A 475 6.53 -6.97 -9.34
CA ARG A 475 7.96 -7.11 -9.01
C ARG A 475 8.63 -8.23 -9.82
N HIS A 476 7.91 -9.30 -10.08
CA HIS A 476 8.40 -10.48 -10.80
C HIS A 476 7.90 -10.53 -12.25
N ARG A 477 7.72 -9.37 -12.88
CA ARG A 477 7.23 -9.29 -14.26
C ARG A 477 8.13 -10.10 -15.20
N LYS A 478 7.54 -11.12 -15.84
CA LYS A 478 8.27 -12.06 -16.72
C LYS A 478 8.76 -11.44 -18.03
N TYR A 479 8.01 -10.47 -18.58
CA TYR A 479 8.29 -9.86 -19.87
C TYR A 479 8.45 -8.33 -19.76
N PRO A 480 9.41 -7.73 -20.48
CA PRO A 480 9.52 -6.27 -20.55
C PRO A 480 8.30 -5.67 -21.27
N ARG A 481 8.06 -4.36 -21.03
CA ARG A 481 7.05 -3.61 -21.79
C ARG A 481 7.42 -3.64 -23.28
N HIS A 482 6.45 -3.94 -24.13
CA HIS A 482 6.59 -3.91 -25.59
C HIS A 482 5.89 -2.67 -26.18
N GLU A 483 6.46 -2.00 -27.18
CA GLU A 483 5.93 -0.73 -27.72
C GLU A 483 4.48 -0.81 -28.22
N LEU A 484 4.08 -1.90 -28.88
CA LEU A 484 2.68 -2.13 -29.32
C LEU A 484 1.80 -2.78 -28.25
N LEU A 485 2.21 -3.94 -27.73
CA LEU A 485 1.41 -4.75 -26.81
C LEU A 485 1.29 -4.14 -25.39
N GLY A 486 2.30 -3.40 -24.93
CA GLY A 486 2.38 -2.86 -23.58
C GLY A 486 2.90 -3.85 -22.55
N SER A 487 2.37 -3.77 -21.33
CA SER A 487 2.71 -4.65 -20.20
C SER A 487 1.48 -5.44 -19.76
N GLN A 488 1.70 -6.68 -19.30
CA GLN A 488 0.64 -7.48 -18.71
C GLN A 488 0.09 -6.78 -17.45
N VAL A 489 -1.23 -6.76 -17.30
CA VAL A 489 -1.92 -6.17 -16.15
C VAL A 489 -1.76 -7.07 -14.94
N SER A 490 -1.14 -6.55 -13.88
CA SER A 490 -0.99 -7.25 -12.61
C SER A 490 -2.32 -7.38 -11.88
N GLY A 491 -2.52 -8.51 -11.19
CA GLY A 491 -3.72 -8.78 -10.41
C GLY A 491 -4.95 -9.17 -11.24
N GLY A 492 -4.82 -9.33 -12.56
CA GLY A 492 -5.92 -9.68 -13.46
C GLY A 492 -6.54 -11.05 -13.20
N ASN A 493 -7.67 -11.34 -13.84
CA ASN A 493 -8.23 -12.70 -13.77
C ASN A 493 -7.26 -13.71 -14.40
N THR A 494 -7.21 -14.94 -13.89
CA THR A 494 -6.32 -16.00 -14.44
C THR A 494 -6.95 -16.74 -15.62
N ALA A 495 -8.19 -16.41 -15.98
CA ALA A 495 -8.91 -17.02 -17.09
C ALA A 495 -8.48 -16.47 -18.46
N GLY A 496 -7.85 -15.30 -18.49
CA GLY A 496 -7.28 -14.69 -19.69
C GLY A 496 -6.09 -13.81 -19.34
N VAL A 497 -5.32 -13.44 -20.35
CA VAL A 497 -4.19 -12.53 -20.19
C VAL A 497 -4.55 -11.19 -20.81
N THR A 498 -4.42 -10.12 -20.03
CA THR A 498 -4.67 -8.75 -20.50
C THR A 498 -3.38 -7.96 -20.45
N TRP A 499 -3.12 -7.20 -21.51
CA TRP A 499 -2.07 -6.20 -21.57
C TRP A 499 -2.67 -4.81 -21.70
N ARG A 500 -2.04 -3.86 -21.02
CA ARG A 500 -2.36 -2.44 -21.10
C ARG A 500 -1.19 -1.71 -21.71
N ASN A 501 -1.49 -0.81 -22.64
CA ASN A 501 -0.50 0.10 -23.21
C ASN A 501 -1.08 1.50 -23.38
N ILE A 502 -0.22 2.50 -23.19
CA ILE A 502 -0.45 3.84 -23.73
C ILE A 502 0.39 3.90 -25.00
N LEU A 503 -0.26 3.76 -26.15
CA LEU A 503 0.40 3.78 -27.44
C LEU A 503 0.69 5.24 -27.79
N ASP A 504 1.96 5.63 -27.76
CA ASP A 504 2.42 7.00 -28.00
C ASP A 504 3.22 7.09 -29.30
N LEU A 505 2.86 8.05 -30.17
CA LEU A 505 3.55 8.29 -31.45
C LEU A 505 5.00 8.75 -31.26
N ASN A 506 5.39 9.26 -30.11
CA ASN A 506 6.79 9.64 -29.83
C ASN A 506 7.66 8.42 -29.51
N GLU A 507 7.06 7.34 -29.00
CA GLU A 507 7.77 6.10 -28.69
C GLU A 507 7.84 5.17 -29.92
N ALA A 508 6.75 5.11 -30.69
CA ALA A 508 6.66 4.36 -31.94
C ALA A 508 6.54 5.32 -33.13
N ASP A 509 7.55 6.16 -33.33
CA ASP A 509 7.61 7.21 -34.38
C ASP A 509 7.31 6.71 -35.80
N TRP A 510 7.63 5.44 -36.07
CA TRP A 510 7.37 4.78 -37.33
C TRP A 510 5.88 4.65 -37.65
N LEU A 511 4.99 4.61 -36.65
CA LEU A 511 3.54 4.62 -36.86
C LEU A 511 3.06 5.89 -37.54
N ALA A 512 3.71 7.03 -37.28
CA ALA A 512 3.37 8.31 -37.92
C ALA A 512 3.60 8.31 -39.45
N HIS A 513 4.25 7.27 -39.99
CA HIS A 513 4.48 7.08 -41.42
C HIS A 513 3.44 6.16 -42.07
N HIS A 514 2.46 5.62 -41.34
CA HIS A 514 1.36 4.85 -41.92
C HIS A 514 0.09 5.73 -42.00
N CYS A 515 0.01 6.53 -43.06
CA CYS A 515 -1.06 7.52 -43.21
C CYS A 515 -2.05 7.19 -44.33
N LEU A 516 -3.34 7.39 -44.06
CA LEU A 516 -4.41 7.36 -45.04
C LEU A 516 -5.05 8.75 -45.13
N GLY A 517 -4.79 9.45 -46.23
CA GLY A 517 -5.07 10.88 -46.35
C GLY A 517 -4.26 11.69 -45.34
N ALA A 518 -4.94 12.46 -44.49
CA ALA A 518 -4.31 13.25 -43.41
C ALA A 518 -4.20 12.49 -42.08
N TRP A 519 -4.73 11.27 -42.00
CA TRP A 519 -4.87 10.53 -40.74
C TRP A 519 -3.76 9.51 -40.56
N ILE A 520 -3.20 9.44 -39.36
CA ILE A 520 -2.29 8.37 -38.94
C ILE A 520 -3.16 7.22 -38.46
N LEU A 521 -3.12 6.09 -39.17
CA LEU A 521 -3.92 4.92 -38.83
C LEU A 521 -3.02 3.78 -38.37
N PHE A 522 -3.45 3.09 -37.33
CA PHE A 522 -2.76 1.89 -36.88
C PHE A 522 -2.80 0.80 -37.96
N PRO A 523 -1.65 0.26 -38.39
CA PRO A 523 -1.59 -0.69 -39.50
C PRO A 523 -2.30 -2.01 -39.17
N ALA A 524 -2.98 -2.61 -40.14
CA ALA A 524 -3.50 -3.97 -40.02
C ALA A 524 -2.40 -4.99 -39.71
N ALA A 525 -1.23 -4.79 -40.32
CA ALA A 525 0.00 -5.53 -40.06
C ALA A 525 0.47 -5.46 -38.58
N ALA A 526 0.27 -4.33 -37.91
CA ALA A 526 0.69 -4.14 -36.52
C ALA A 526 -0.17 -4.99 -35.56
N TYR A 527 -1.45 -5.20 -35.87
CA TYR A 527 -2.30 -6.14 -35.13
C TYR A 527 -1.79 -7.58 -35.22
N ILE A 528 -1.29 -8.01 -36.39
CA ILE A 528 -0.72 -9.36 -36.58
C ILE A 528 0.55 -9.51 -35.73
N ALA A 529 1.48 -8.56 -35.85
CA ALA A 529 2.73 -8.56 -35.08
C ALA A 529 2.47 -8.56 -33.55
N MET A 530 1.51 -7.76 -33.09
CA MET A 530 1.08 -7.71 -31.70
C MET A 530 0.45 -9.02 -31.22
N THR A 531 -0.38 -9.67 -32.06
CA THR A 531 -1.01 -10.95 -31.74
C THR A 531 0.03 -12.06 -31.58
N VAL A 532 1.03 -12.12 -32.47
CA VAL A 532 2.15 -13.07 -32.38
C VAL A 532 2.90 -12.88 -31.07
N LYS A 533 3.22 -11.63 -30.70
CA LYS A 533 3.89 -11.34 -29.43
C LYS A 533 3.05 -11.78 -28.23
N ALA A 534 1.75 -11.50 -28.26
CA ALA A 534 0.82 -11.89 -27.18
C ALA A 534 0.73 -13.41 -27.03
N MET A 535 0.64 -14.15 -28.13
CA MET A 535 0.58 -15.63 -28.12
C MET A 535 1.87 -16.23 -27.54
N CYS A 536 3.05 -15.72 -27.91
CA CYS A 536 4.31 -16.16 -27.31
C CYS A 536 4.34 -15.93 -25.78
N GLN A 537 3.87 -14.76 -25.30
CA GLN A 537 3.82 -14.50 -23.86
C GLN A 537 2.86 -15.43 -23.12
N VAL A 538 1.68 -15.71 -23.69
CA VAL A 538 0.70 -16.67 -23.14
C VAL A 538 1.27 -18.07 -23.08
N ALA A 539 2.00 -18.48 -24.11
CA ALA A 539 2.69 -19.77 -24.15
C ALA A 539 3.95 -19.85 -23.27
N GLY A 540 4.36 -18.75 -22.65
CA GLY A 540 5.55 -18.72 -21.82
C GLY A 540 6.88 -18.63 -22.58
N LEU A 541 6.86 -18.32 -23.88
CA LEU A 541 8.00 -18.38 -24.82
C LEU A 541 8.60 -17.00 -25.12
N GLN A 542 9.89 -16.98 -25.48
CA GLN A 542 10.47 -15.84 -26.22
C GLN A 542 10.10 -15.93 -27.71
N LEU A 543 10.31 -14.85 -28.47
CA LEU A 543 9.93 -14.83 -29.89
C LEU A 543 10.80 -15.77 -30.73
N GLU A 544 12.09 -15.83 -30.43
CA GLU A 544 13.07 -16.72 -31.05
C GLU A 544 12.74 -18.21 -30.89
N ASP A 545 12.11 -18.57 -29.77
CA ASP A 545 11.72 -19.94 -29.43
C ASP A 545 10.30 -20.29 -29.93
N SER A 546 9.65 -19.38 -30.66
CA SER A 546 8.30 -19.60 -31.16
C SER A 546 8.28 -20.77 -32.16
N PRO A 547 7.40 -21.77 -31.99
CA PRO A 547 7.21 -22.85 -32.97
C PRO A 547 6.46 -22.39 -34.24
N GLY A 548 6.13 -21.10 -34.33
CA GLY A 548 5.24 -20.54 -35.33
C GLY A 548 3.87 -20.24 -34.74
N VAL A 549 3.12 -19.37 -35.40
CA VAL A 549 1.81 -18.88 -34.94
C VAL A 549 0.82 -18.90 -36.10
N GLU A 550 -0.36 -19.46 -35.86
CA GLU A 550 -1.47 -19.47 -36.80
C GLU A 550 -2.59 -18.57 -36.27
N LEU A 551 -3.04 -17.63 -37.10
CA LEU A 551 -4.16 -16.75 -36.85
C LEU A 551 -5.28 -17.09 -37.85
N ARG A 552 -6.53 -17.08 -37.40
CA ARG A 552 -7.72 -17.30 -38.21
C ARG A 552 -8.80 -16.27 -37.92
N ASN A 553 -9.66 -16.01 -38.91
CA ASN A 553 -10.80 -15.12 -38.81
C ASN A 553 -10.42 -13.75 -38.23
N LEU A 554 -9.35 -13.16 -38.73
CA LEU A 554 -8.92 -11.83 -38.32
C LEU A 554 -9.94 -10.83 -38.86
N ASN A 555 -10.59 -10.06 -37.99
CA ASN A 555 -11.54 -9.02 -38.38
C ASN A 555 -11.06 -7.66 -37.89
N PHE A 556 -10.99 -6.69 -38.80
CA PHE A 556 -10.69 -5.30 -38.48
C PHE A 556 -12.01 -4.53 -38.41
N VAL A 557 -12.52 -4.38 -37.18
CA VAL A 557 -13.87 -3.87 -36.87
C VAL A 557 -13.95 -2.36 -37.03
N LYS A 558 -12.98 -1.63 -36.47
CA LYS A 558 -12.90 -0.17 -36.55
C LYS A 558 -11.44 0.26 -36.59
N THR A 559 -11.14 1.28 -37.40
CA THR A 559 -9.79 1.85 -37.49
C THR A 559 -9.39 2.49 -36.17
N LEU A 560 -8.15 2.28 -35.75
CA LEU A 560 -7.54 3.01 -34.64
C LEU A 560 -6.76 4.19 -35.23
N ASP A 561 -7.32 5.38 -35.09
CA ASP A 561 -6.73 6.64 -35.57
C ASP A 561 -6.01 7.40 -34.45
N MET A 562 -4.92 8.05 -34.83
CA MET A 562 -4.07 8.86 -33.96
C MET A 562 -3.79 10.22 -34.62
N ASP A 563 -3.52 11.25 -33.82
CA ASP A 563 -3.25 12.61 -34.30
C ASP A 563 -2.10 13.21 -33.49
N LEU A 564 -0.99 13.56 -34.15
CA LEU A 564 0.21 14.11 -33.48
C LEU A 564 -0.06 15.36 -32.62
N LYS A 565 -1.08 16.16 -32.94
CA LYS A 565 -1.40 17.42 -32.25
C LYS A 565 -2.53 17.26 -31.24
N LYS A 566 -3.55 16.47 -31.56
CA LYS A 566 -4.78 16.35 -30.74
C LYS A 566 -4.84 15.08 -29.90
N LYS A 567 -4.23 13.98 -30.38
CA LYS A 567 -4.32 12.65 -29.78
C LYS A 567 -3.02 11.87 -30.02
N PRO A 568 -1.87 12.36 -29.48
CA PRO A 568 -0.57 11.77 -29.73
C PRO A 568 -0.41 10.40 -29.06
N SER A 569 -1.19 10.16 -28.01
CA SER A 569 -1.25 8.89 -27.30
C SER A 569 -2.67 8.36 -27.17
N VAL A 570 -2.81 7.03 -27.22
CA VAL A 570 -4.09 6.33 -27.07
C VAL A 570 -3.93 5.17 -26.11
N GLU A 571 -4.82 5.10 -25.12
CA GLU A 571 -4.87 3.95 -24.23
C GLU A 571 -5.52 2.75 -24.93
N ILE A 572 -4.82 1.62 -24.91
CA ILE A 572 -5.29 0.36 -25.48
C ILE A 572 -5.17 -0.78 -24.47
N PHE A 573 -6.16 -1.67 -24.55
CA PHE A 573 -6.18 -2.96 -23.88
C PHE A 573 -6.21 -4.06 -24.93
N SER A 574 -5.27 -4.97 -24.82
CA SER A 574 -5.24 -6.20 -25.60
C SER A 574 -5.55 -7.37 -24.68
N GLU A 575 -6.35 -8.31 -25.14
CA GLU A 575 -6.76 -9.44 -24.32
C GLU A 575 -6.66 -10.75 -25.10
N MET A 576 -6.16 -11.79 -24.43
CA MET A 576 -6.13 -13.16 -24.88
C MET A 576 -6.97 -14.03 -23.94
N ARG A 577 -7.99 -14.71 -24.47
CA ARG A 577 -8.80 -15.67 -23.71
C ARG A 577 -8.89 -17.01 -24.43
N PRO A 578 -8.95 -18.15 -23.72
CA PRO A 578 -9.26 -19.44 -24.35
C PRO A 578 -10.57 -19.32 -25.14
N MET A 579 -10.58 -19.83 -26.37
CA MET A 579 -11.77 -19.72 -27.21
C MET A 579 -12.85 -20.69 -26.73
N ALA A 580 -14.05 -20.19 -26.44
CA ALA A 580 -15.17 -21.05 -26.02
C ALA A 580 -15.59 -21.98 -27.17
N ILE A 581 -15.64 -23.29 -26.88
CA ILE A 581 -16.20 -24.33 -27.76
C ILE A 581 -17.69 -24.50 -27.47
N SER A 582 -18.07 -24.44 -26.19
CA SER A 582 -19.45 -24.50 -25.70
C SER A 582 -19.63 -23.51 -24.54
N SER A 583 -20.82 -23.49 -23.92
CA SER A 583 -21.05 -22.68 -22.71
C SER A 583 -20.26 -23.13 -21.48
N VAL A 584 -19.65 -24.33 -21.52
CA VAL A 584 -18.92 -24.93 -20.38
C VAL A 584 -17.50 -25.40 -20.72
N THR A 585 -17.12 -25.41 -22.01
CA THR A 585 -15.83 -25.94 -22.47
C THR A 585 -15.10 -24.91 -23.33
N ASN A 586 -13.83 -24.69 -23.01
CA ASN A 586 -12.93 -23.87 -23.82
C ASN A 586 -11.96 -24.74 -24.60
N SER A 587 -11.41 -24.19 -25.67
CA SER A 587 -10.37 -24.82 -26.46
C SER A 587 -9.02 -24.77 -25.73
N ASP A 588 -8.30 -25.89 -25.75
CA ASP A 588 -6.94 -26.00 -25.19
C ASP A 588 -5.86 -25.39 -26.10
N THR A 589 -6.16 -25.21 -27.39
CA THR A 589 -5.17 -24.79 -28.40
C THR A 589 -5.47 -23.42 -29.00
N TRP A 590 -6.72 -23.16 -29.35
CA TRP A 590 -7.19 -21.87 -29.87
C TRP A 590 -7.56 -20.86 -28.78
N TRP A 591 -7.06 -19.65 -28.97
CA TRP A 591 -7.31 -18.47 -28.16
C TRP A 591 -8.00 -17.41 -29.00
N LYS A 592 -8.83 -16.58 -28.36
CA LYS A 592 -9.39 -15.37 -28.95
C LYS A 592 -8.55 -14.18 -28.50
N PHE A 593 -7.98 -13.47 -29.46
CA PHE A 593 -7.28 -12.21 -29.24
C PHE A 593 -8.18 -11.03 -29.64
N SER A 594 -8.19 -9.98 -28.84
CA SER A 594 -8.90 -8.74 -29.17
C SER A 594 -8.16 -7.49 -28.71
N VAL A 595 -8.34 -6.40 -29.44
CA VAL A 595 -7.71 -5.11 -29.16
C VAL A 595 -8.78 -4.04 -29.07
N VAL A 596 -8.78 -3.33 -27.97
CA VAL A 596 -9.75 -2.29 -27.62
C VAL A 596 -9.00 -1.02 -27.26
N SER A 597 -9.48 0.15 -27.69
CA SER A 597 -9.02 1.44 -27.15
C SER A 597 -10.03 2.00 -26.16
N ILE A 598 -9.54 2.83 -25.24
CA ILE A 598 -10.37 3.61 -24.32
C ILE A 598 -10.17 5.09 -24.66
N ASP A 599 -11.27 5.82 -24.85
CA ASP A 599 -11.25 7.27 -25.06
C ASP A 599 -11.34 8.05 -23.74
N GLY A 600 -11.26 9.39 -23.80
CA GLY A 600 -11.29 10.27 -22.62
C GLY A 600 -12.58 10.17 -21.80
N ASP A 601 -13.67 9.67 -22.39
CA ASP A 601 -14.96 9.45 -21.72
C ASP A 601 -15.10 8.00 -21.20
N SER A 602 -13.99 7.24 -21.15
CA SER A 602 -13.94 5.84 -20.77
C SER A 602 -14.76 4.89 -21.66
N ARG A 603 -15.01 5.26 -22.92
CA ARG A 603 -15.73 4.39 -23.87
C ARG A 603 -14.76 3.44 -24.56
N ALA A 604 -15.09 2.16 -24.50
CA ALA A 604 -14.34 1.09 -25.14
C ALA A 604 -14.70 0.96 -26.63
N THR A 605 -13.71 1.00 -27.51
CA THR A 605 -13.87 0.73 -28.95
C THR A 605 -13.09 -0.51 -29.36
N LEU A 606 -13.79 -1.55 -29.84
CA LEU A 606 -13.16 -2.74 -30.41
C LEU A 606 -12.61 -2.45 -31.81
N HIS A 607 -11.32 -2.71 -32.01
CA HIS A 607 -10.63 -2.47 -33.28
C HIS A 607 -10.36 -3.74 -34.06
N MET A 608 -9.88 -4.79 -33.39
CA MET A 608 -9.51 -6.04 -34.05
C MET A 608 -9.84 -7.23 -33.16
N ASN A 609 -10.29 -8.33 -33.77
CA ASN A 609 -10.31 -9.63 -33.12
C ASN A 609 -9.81 -10.73 -34.06
N ALA A 610 -9.27 -11.81 -33.48
CA ALA A 610 -8.79 -12.96 -34.21
C ALA A 610 -8.83 -14.21 -33.33
N ALA A 611 -8.90 -15.39 -33.96
CA ALA A 611 -8.54 -16.64 -33.31
C ALA A 611 -7.04 -16.90 -33.55
N VAL A 612 -6.31 -17.35 -32.54
CA VAL A 612 -4.86 -17.58 -32.62
C VAL A 612 -4.47 -18.84 -31.88
N ARG A 613 -3.48 -19.57 -32.40
CA ARG A 613 -2.81 -20.68 -31.73
C ARG A 613 -1.34 -20.74 -32.10
N LEU A 614 -0.57 -21.52 -31.36
CA LEU A 614 0.75 -21.96 -31.82
C LEU A 614 0.59 -22.92 -33.00
N ALA A 615 1.52 -22.85 -33.95
CA ALA A 615 1.55 -23.74 -35.09
C ALA A 615 1.87 -25.19 -34.68
N ASP A 616 1.31 -26.14 -35.42
CA ASP A 616 1.66 -27.55 -35.29
C ASP A 616 3.08 -27.78 -35.87
N SER A 617 3.77 -28.83 -35.42
CA SER A 617 5.23 -29.07 -35.48
C SER A 617 5.92 -29.14 -36.87
N SER A 618 5.32 -28.65 -37.96
CA SER A 618 5.97 -28.53 -39.27
C SER A 618 6.54 -27.11 -39.46
N PRO A 619 7.86 -26.94 -39.33
CA PRO A 619 8.45 -25.61 -39.21
C PRO A 619 8.53 -24.82 -40.53
N CYS A 620 8.51 -25.51 -41.68
CA CYS A 620 8.58 -24.90 -43.00
C CYS A 620 7.37 -25.32 -43.84
N ILE A 621 6.73 -24.35 -44.49
CA ILE A 621 5.60 -24.59 -45.39
C ILE A 621 6.03 -24.38 -46.85
N ASP A 622 5.60 -25.28 -47.73
CA ASP A 622 5.88 -25.16 -49.17
C ASP A 622 5.21 -23.94 -49.77
N ARG A 623 5.94 -23.17 -50.58
CA ARG A 623 5.40 -22.03 -51.35
C ARG A 623 4.20 -22.44 -52.21
N LYS A 624 3.08 -21.71 -52.06
CA LYS A 624 1.86 -21.90 -52.85
C LYS A 624 1.79 -20.96 -54.05
N ILE A 625 2.38 -19.77 -53.95
CA ILE A 625 2.43 -18.80 -55.02
C ILE A 625 3.84 -18.85 -55.59
N LYS A 626 4.01 -19.28 -56.84
CA LYS A 626 5.32 -19.38 -57.51
C LYS A 626 5.29 -18.53 -58.76
N LEU A 627 5.91 -17.35 -58.73
CA LEU A 627 5.96 -16.43 -59.87
C LEU A 627 7.36 -16.43 -60.48
N ASP A 628 7.43 -16.50 -61.81
CA ASP A 628 8.68 -16.34 -62.56
C ASP A 628 8.89 -14.86 -62.90
N ARG A 629 9.73 -14.19 -62.09
CA ARG A 629 10.05 -12.76 -62.26
C ARG A 629 10.66 -12.43 -63.62
N SER A 630 11.35 -13.39 -64.29
CA SER A 630 11.96 -13.16 -65.60
C SER A 630 10.93 -12.95 -66.72
N MET A 631 9.72 -13.50 -66.54
CA MET A 631 8.60 -13.37 -67.46
C MET A 631 7.69 -12.18 -67.15
N MET A 632 7.88 -11.54 -66.00
CA MET A 632 7.08 -10.40 -65.55
C MET A 632 7.60 -9.07 -66.08
N GLN A 633 6.78 -8.02 -65.96
CA GLN A 633 7.19 -6.65 -66.27
C GLN A 633 7.64 -5.96 -64.98
N LYS A 634 8.88 -5.47 -64.96
CA LYS A 634 9.39 -4.62 -63.88
C LYS A 634 8.84 -3.20 -64.03
N ASP A 635 8.30 -2.66 -62.94
CA ASP A 635 7.89 -1.26 -62.80
C ASP A 635 8.80 -0.57 -61.77
N ALA A 636 9.01 0.75 -61.92
CA ALA A 636 9.73 1.53 -60.93
C ALA A 636 8.83 1.79 -59.70
N ALA A 637 9.36 1.58 -58.48
CA ALA A 637 8.61 1.76 -57.23
C ALA A 637 7.98 3.16 -57.10
N ARG A 638 8.70 4.20 -57.53
CA ARG A 638 8.23 5.59 -57.54
C ARG A 638 6.89 5.77 -58.25
N VAL A 639 6.67 5.10 -59.39
CA VAL A 639 5.41 5.21 -60.16
C VAL A 639 4.22 4.75 -59.32
N TRP A 640 4.41 3.70 -58.53
CA TRP A 640 3.39 3.16 -57.65
C TRP A 640 3.21 4.03 -56.41
N TYR A 641 4.27 4.47 -55.72
CA TYR A 641 4.17 5.35 -54.55
C TYR A 641 3.57 6.73 -54.86
N ASP A 642 3.91 7.32 -56.00
CA ASP A 642 3.29 8.56 -56.47
C ASP A 642 1.78 8.34 -56.65
N ARG A 643 1.38 7.20 -57.21
CA ARG A 643 -0.03 6.86 -57.39
C ARG A 643 -0.75 6.54 -56.08
N PHE A 644 -0.11 5.81 -55.17
CA PHE A 644 -0.64 5.51 -53.84
C PHE A 644 -0.97 6.81 -53.09
N THR A 645 -0.05 7.77 -53.12
CA THR A 645 -0.26 9.11 -52.54
C THR A 645 -1.44 9.83 -53.18
N GLN A 646 -1.55 9.82 -54.52
CA GLN A 646 -2.68 10.46 -55.24
C GLN A 646 -4.05 9.88 -54.86
N VAL A 647 -4.13 8.59 -54.54
CA VAL A 647 -5.39 7.94 -54.14
C VAL A 647 -5.66 8.01 -52.65
N GLY A 648 -4.73 8.56 -51.86
CA GLY A 648 -4.86 8.75 -50.41
C GLY A 648 -4.19 7.67 -49.54
N LEU A 649 -3.38 6.78 -50.12
CA LEU A 649 -2.51 5.86 -49.39
C LEU A 649 -1.13 6.52 -49.23
N ASN A 650 -1.00 7.35 -48.19
CA ASN A 650 0.09 8.29 -48.00
C ASN A 650 1.18 7.70 -47.08
N TRP A 651 1.82 6.61 -47.50
CA TRP A 651 2.93 6.05 -46.71
C TRP A 651 4.10 7.04 -46.65
N GLY A 652 4.56 7.32 -45.44
CA GLY A 652 5.78 8.05 -45.19
C GLY A 652 7.03 7.20 -45.47
N PRO A 653 8.23 7.80 -45.40
CA PRO A 653 9.49 7.14 -45.76
C PRO A 653 9.75 5.78 -45.11
N ARG A 654 9.31 5.54 -43.86
CA ARG A 654 9.50 4.25 -43.17
C ARG A 654 8.60 3.12 -43.67
N PHE A 655 7.46 3.43 -44.30
CA PHE A 655 6.55 2.43 -44.88
C PHE A 655 6.71 2.28 -46.40
N ALA A 656 7.44 3.17 -47.07
CA ALA A 656 7.73 3.07 -48.50
C ALA A 656 8.88 2.07 -48.78
N VAL A 657 8.65 0.78 -48.50
CA VAL A 657 9.69 -0.27 -48.42
C VAL A 657 9.77 -1.23 -49.61
N LEU A 658 9.03 -0.95 -50.68
CA LEU A 658 9.06 -1.75 -51.91
C LEU A 658 10.17 -1.23 -52.83
N GLU A 659 11.09 -2.10 -53.21
CA GLU A 659 12.24 -1.71 -54.06
C GLU A 659 12.02 -2.08 -55.52
N GLU A 660 11.93 -3.37 -55.81
CA GLU A 660 11.60 -3.88 -57.13
C GLU A 660 10.15 -4.33 -57.14
N ILE A 661 9.40 -3.90 -58.16
CA ILE A 661 7.99 -4.28 -58.34
C ILE A 661 7.85 -4.96 -59.69
N PHE A 662 7.21 -6.12 -59.70
CA PHE A 662 6.94 -6.94 -60.87
C PHE A 662 5.45 -7.18 -60.97
N ARG A 663 4.88 -7.05 -62.16
CA ARG A 663 3.49 -7.36 -62.46
C ARG A 663 3.37 -8.23 -63.70
N ASP A 664 2.20 -8.80 -63.92
CA ASP A 664 1.90 -9.47 -65.18
C ASP A 664 2.17 -8.54 -66.38
N ARG A 665 2.91 -9.06 -67.36
CA ARG A 665 3.29 -8.33 -68.58
C ARG A 665 2.05 -8.03 -69.43
N ALA A 666 1.15 -9.01 -69.55
CA ALA A 666 -0.08 -8.90 -70.33
C ALA A 666 -1.22 -8.15 -69.60
N ARG A 667 -1.09 -7.94 -68.28
CA ARG A 667 -2.13 -7.36 -67.39
C ARG A 667 -3.45 -8.13 -67.43
N THR A 668 -3.35 -9.44 -67.59
CA THR A 668 -4.44 -10.41 -67.65
C THR A 668 -4.51 -11.26 -66.39
N ALA A 669 -3.36 -11.61 -65.82
CA ALA A 669 -3.27 -12.36 -64.58
C ALA A 669 -3.19 -11.39 -63.38
N PRO A 670 -4.05 -11.55 -62.35
CA PRO A 670 -3.99 -10.76 -61.14
C PRO A 670 -2.87 -11.29 -60.24
N ILE A 671 -1.62 -11.05 -60.63
CA ILE A 671 -0.40 -11.41 -59.90
C ILE A 671 0.59 -10.24 -59.86
N ALA A 672 1.32 -10.13 -58.75
CA ALA A 672 2.47 -9.24 -58.62
C ALA A 672 3.51 -9.84 -57.68
N ALA A 673 4.74 -9.39 -57.83
CA ALA A 673 5.83 -9.70 -56.92
C ALA A 673 6.59 -8.42 -56.57
N SER A 674 7.25 -8.40 -55.42
CA SER A 674 8.17 -7.33 -55.07
C SER A 674 9.34 -7.82 -54.23
N THR A 675 10.32 -6.94 -54.04
CA THR A 675 11.39 -7.09 -53.04
C THR A 675 11.26 -6.05 -51.94
N THR A 676 11.71 -6.41 -50.74
CA THR A 676 11.75 -5.55 -49.55
C THR A 676 12.85 -6.03 -48.60
N HIS A 677 12.98 -5.40 -47.43
CA HIS A 677 13.87 -5.85 -46.36
C HIS A 677 13.07 -6.31 -45.13
N LEU A 678 13.52 -7.41 -44.52
CA LEU A 678 12.97 -7.86 -43.25
C LEU A 678 13.45 -6.95 -42.13
N GLN A 679 12.50 -6.38 -41.40
CA GLN A 679 12.75 -5.61 -40.19
C GLN A 679 12.24 -6.39 -38.98
N ARG A 680 13.05 -6.48 -37.93
CA ARG A 680 12.74 -7.24 -36.71
C ARG A 680 12.62 -6.35 -35.46
N GLY A 681 12.63 -5.04 -35.65
CA GLY A 681 12.67 -4.04 -34.58
C GLY A 681 14.06 -3.90 -33.96
N ASP A 682 14.13 -3.23 -32.80
CA ASP A 682 15.37 -2.93 -32.10
C ASP A 682 15.59 -3.83 -30.87
N ARG A 683 16.49 -3.43 -29.95
CA ARG A 683 16.75 -4.19 -28.72
C ARG A 683 15.54 -4.22 -27.77
N PHE A 684 14.68 -3.22 -27.79
CA PHE A 684 13.60 -3.03 -26.83
C PHE A 684 12.24 -3.55 -27.35
N SER A 685 12.03 -3.48 -28.65
CA SER A 685 10.81 -3.91 -29.34
C SER A 685 11.14 -4.93 -30.43
N ARG A 686 11.33 -6.19 -30.03
CA ARG A 686 11.62 -7.29 -30.96
C ARG A 686 10.37 -7.87 -31.60
N TYR A 687 10.51 -8.28 -32.86
CA TYR A 687 9.48 -8.94 -33.67
C TYR A 687 10.06 -10.17 -34.41
N ILE A 688 9.18 -11.10 -34.81
CA ILE A 688 9.52 -12.08 -35.85
C ILE A 688 9.64 -11.36 -37.20
N ALA A 689 8.61 -10.60 -37.55
CA ALA A 689 8.62 -9.58 -38.59
C ALA A 689 7.87 -8.36 -38.05
N ASN A 690 8.44 -7.16 -38.20
CA ASN A 690 7.81 -5.91 -37.81
C ASN A 690 6.63 -5.62 -38.77
N SER A 691 5.67 -4.84 -38.27
CA SER A 691 4.55 -4.26 -39.02
C SER A 691 4.93 -3.75 -40.41
N ILE A 692 6.07 -3.09 -40.59
CA ILE A 692 6.51 -2.56 -41.89
C ILE A 692 6.73 -3.67 -42.93
N SER A 693 7.43 -4.75 -42.54
CA SER A 693 7.68 -5.89 -43.45
C SER A 693 6.41 -6.69 -43.74
N ILE A 694 5.49 -6.78 -42.79
CA ILE A 694 4.18 -7.41 -43.00
C ILE A 694 3.31 -6.54 -43.92
N ASP A 695 3.34 -5.22 -43.74
CA ASP A 695 2.56 -4.28 -44.56
C ASP A 695 3.04 -4.23 -46.01
N ALA A 696 4.33 -4.47 -46.26
CA ALA A 696 4.86 -4.66 -47.62
C ALA A 696 4.05 -5.71 -48.42
N MET A 697 3.58 -6.78 -47.75
CA MET A 697 2.70 -7.77 -48.39
C MET A 697 1.38 -7.16 -48.86
N LEU A 698 0.78 -6.28 -48.07
CA LEU A 698 -0.47 -5.58 -48.40
C LEU A 698 -0.23 -4.55 -49.51
N GLN A 699 0.86 -3.79 -49.44
CA GLN A 699 1.24 -2.81 -50.46
C GLN A 699 1.39 -3.46 -51.84
N THR A 700 2.15 -4.56 -51.93
CA THR A 700 2.30 -5.33 -53.18
C THR A 700 0.97 -5.90 -53.64
N SER A 701 0.10 -6.29 -52.71
CA SER A 701 -1.21 -6.84 -53.05
C SER A 701 -2.18 -5.79 -53.61
N PHE A 702 -2.10 -4.54 -53.17
CA PHE A 702 -2.94 -3.46 -53.73
C PHE A 702 -2.60 -3.18 -55.20
N ILE A 703 -1.36 -3.41 -55.63
CA ILE A 703 -0.97 -3.35 -57.05
C ILE A 703 -1.77 -4.36 -57.86
N VAL A 704 -1.93 -5.58 -57.33
CA VAL A 704 -2.63 -6.70 -57.97
C VAL A 704 -4.11 -6.43 -58.18
N THR A 705 -4.77 -5.70 -57.26
CA THR A 705 -6.21 -5.39 -57.35
C THR A 705 -6.60 -4.69 -58.65
N THR A 706 -5.62 -4.04 -59.30
CA THR A 706 -5.82 -3.30 -60.56
C THR A 706 -5.35 -4.06 -61.80
N GLY A 707 -4.85 -5.30 -61.66
CA GLY A 707 -4.14 -6.00 -62.72
C GLY A 707 -2.86 -5.29 -63.18
N GLY A 708 -2.27 -4.45 -62.31
CA GLY A 708 -1.10 -3.62 -62.64
C GLY A 708 -1.42 -2.33 -63.42
N TRP A 709 -2.69 -1.94 -63.54
CA TRP A 709 -3.09 -0.66 -64.13
C TRP A 709 -3.06 0.46 -63.09
N VAL A 710 -1.95 1.21 -63.04
CA VAL A 710 -1.71 2.33 -62.12
C VAL A 710 -2.91 3.31 -62.06
N SER A 711 -3.49 3.69 -63.20
CA SER A 711 -4.62 4.63 -63.27
C SER A 711 -5.92 4.11 -62.65
N LYS A 712 -6.10 2.79 -62.57
CA LYS A 712 -7.27 2.14 -61.97
C LYS A 712 -7.16 2.00 -60.46
N LEU A 713 -5.99 2.23 -59.88
CA LEU A 713 -5.80 2.16 -58.43
C LEU A 713 -6.75 3.09 -57.71
N ARG A 714 -7.31 2.55 -56.63
CA ARG A 714 -8.15 3.23 -55.63
C ARG A 714 -7.56 2.87 -54.27
N ALA A 715 -7.70 3.74 -53.29
CA ALA A 715 -7.31 3.39 -51.92
C ALA A 715 -8.13 2.17 -51.48
N THR A 716 -7.47 1.17 -50.93
CA THR A 716 -8.07 -0.07 -50.43
C THR A 716 -7.51 -0.39 -49.06
N VAL A 717 -8.35 -0.94 -48.19
CA VAL A 717 -7.96 -1.34 -46.84
C VAL A 717 -8.42 -2.77 -46.54
N PRO A 718 -7.65 -3.54 -45.76
CA PRO A 718 -8.08 -4.85 -45.30
C PRO A 718 -9.16 -4.71 -44.22
N VAL A 719 -10.22 -5.51 -44.34
CA VAL A 719 -11.31 -5.59 -43.34
C VAL A 719 -11.44 -6.95 -42.70
N ALA A 720 -10.94 -8.00 -43.35
CA ALA A 720 -10.83 -9.33 -42.77
C ALA A 720 -9.70 -10.15 -43.42
N MET A 721 -9.21 -11.17 -42.72
CA MET A 721 -8.32 -12.20 -43.27
C MET A 721 -8.72 -13.57 -42.73
N ASP A 722 -8.87 -14.56 -43.61
CA ASP A 722 -9.30 -15.90 -43.19
C ASP A 722 -8.20 -16.58 -42.38
N SER A 723 -6.94 -16.48 -42.82
CA SER A 723 -5.81 -17.01 -42.06
C SER A 723 -4.50 -16.28 -42.33
N VAL A 724 -3.68 -16.15 -41.29
CA VAL A 724 -2.28 -15.74 -41.37
C VAL A 724 -1.42 -16.76 -40.64
N TYR A 725 -0.40 -17.27 -41.31
CA TYR A 725 0.62 -18.13 -40.71
C TYR A 725 1.93 -17.38 -40.61
N VAL A 726 2.58 -17.47 -39.45
CA VAL A 726 3.92 -16.94 -39.20
C VAL A 726 4.82 -18.10 -38.77
N ALA A 727 5.88 -18.34 -39.52
CA ALA A 727 6.79 -19.46 -39.33
C ALA A 727 7.70 -19.29 -38.09
N PRO A 728 8.21 -20.40 -37.54
CA PRO A 728 9.24 -20.37 -36.51
C PRO A 728 10.52 -19.68 -37.01
N PRO A 729 11.05 -18.66 -36.30
CA PRO A 729 12.29 -17.98 -36.70
C PRO A 729 13.51 -18.90 -36.71
N SER A 730 13.52 -19.93 -35.85
CA SER A 730 14.60 -20.90 -35.72
C SER A 730 14.73 -21.85 -36.93
N ALA A 731 13.71 -21.91 -37.79
CA ALA A 731 13.67 -22.79 -38.94
C ALA A 731 14.04 -22.13 -40.27
N LEU A 732 14.34 -20.83 -40.26
CA LEU A 732 14.50 -20.01 -41.45
C LEU A 732 15.82 -19.23 -41.38
N ASP A 733 16.44 -18.97 -42.54
CA ASP A 733 17.46 -17.92 -42.62
C ASP A 733 16.79 -16.55 -42.47
N MET A 734 16.99 -15.93 -41.29
CA MET A 734 16.40 -14.64 -40.88
C MET A 734 17.36 -13.45 -41.13
N ASP A 735 18.31 -13.56 -42.06
CA ASP A 735 19.24 -12.48 -42.42
C ASP A 735 18.51 -11.24 -42.96
N THR A 736 18.63 -10.13 -42.23
CA THR A 736 17.98 -8.84 -42.56
C THR A 736 18.75 -8.05 -43.62
N ASN A 737 20.01 -8.41 -43.91
CA ASN A 737 20.84 -7.74 -44.92
C ASN A 737 20.56 -8.25 -46.34
N LYS A 738 19.95 -9.43 -46.47
CA LYS A 738 19.52 -9.99 -47.76
C LYS A 738 18.16 -9.43 -48.17
N PRO A 739 17.87 -9.37 -49.49
CA PRO A 739 16.53 -9.03 -49.96
C PRO A 739 15.54 -10.11 -49.59
N TRP A 740 14.35 -9.68 -49.19
CA TRP A 740 13.19 -10.50 -48.94
C TRP A 740 12.17 -10.31 -50.06
N TYR A 741 11.37 -11.33 -50.31
CA TYR A 741 10.53 -11.41 -51.49
C TYR A 741 9.06 -11.52 -51.09
N VAL A 742 8.21 -10.80 -51.80
CA VAL A 742 6.76 -10.89 -51.68
C VAL A 742 6.19 -11.36 -53.00
N ASP A 743 5.39 -12.43 -52.98
CA ASP A 743 4.59 -12.86 -54.12
C ASP A 743 3.11 -12.84 -53.73
N THR A 744 2.26 -12.30 -54.60
CA THR A 744 0.83 -12.10 -54.30
C THR A 744 -0.05 -12.35 -55.52
N LYS A 745 -1.28 -12.78 -55.25
CA LYS A 745 -2.35 -12.93 -56.23
C LYS A 745 -3.66 -12.40 -55.66
N SER A 746 -4.57 -11.98 -56.54
CA SER A 746 -5.88 -11.47 -56.13
C SER A 746 -7.02 -12.08 -56.94
N GLU A 747 -8.18 -12.18 -56.30
CA GLU A 747 -9.46 -12.53 -56.91
C GLU A 747 -10.49 -11.44 -56.64
N VAL A 748 -11.28 -11.08 -57.65
CA VAL A 748 -12.38 -10.12 -57.49
C VAL A 748 -13.63 -10.89 -57.08
N VAL A 749 -14.16 -10.60 -55.89
CA VAL A 749 -15.32 -11.33 -55.32
C VAL A 749 -16.60 -10.48 -55.21
N GLY A 750 -16.53 -9.20 -55.55
CA GLY A 750 -17.66 -8.28 -55.51
C GLY A 750 -17.28 -6.87 -55.96
N PHE A 751 -18.23 -5.93 -55.91
CA PHE A 751 -17.98 -4.55 -56.32
C PHE A 751 -16.94 -3.88 -55.40
N GLY A 752 -15.75 -3.61 -55.95
CA GLY A 752 -14.65 -2.97 -55.21
C GLY A 752 -14.12 -3.80 -54.04
N THR A 753 -14.39 -5.11 -54.02
CA THR A 753 -13.92 -6.05 -52.99
C THR A 753 -13.01 -7.10 -53.62
N HIS A 754 -11.83 -7.25 -53.02
CA HIS A 754 -10.79 -8.17 -53.46
C HIS A 754 -10.47 -9.17 -52.37
N ARG A 755 -10.24 -10.44 -52.74
CA ARG A 755 -9.54 -11.40 -51.90
C ARG A 755 -8.09 -11.52 -52.36
N ILE A 756 -7.19 -11.62 -51.41
CA ILE A 756 -5.76 -11.54 -51.65
C ILE A 756 -5.07 -12.68 -50.92
N ASP A 757 -4.18 -13.37 -51.62
CA ASP A 757 -3.20 -14.27 -51.01
C ASP A 757 -1.80 -13.71 -51.23
N ALA A 758 -0.97 -13.69 -50.20
CA ALA A 758 0.39 -13.17 -50.27
C ALA A 758 1.36 -14.01 -49.43
N GLU A 759 2.60 -14.14 -49.90
CA GLU A 759 3.68 -14.86 -49.21
C GLU A 759 4.92 -13.96 -49.10
N LEU A 760 5.48 -13.82 -47.88
CA LEU A 760 6.77 -13.20 -47.60
C LEU A 760 7.80 -14.31 -47.34
N PHE A 761 8.89 -14.33 -48.10
CA PHE A 761 9.88 -15.41 -48.07
C PHE A 761 11.30 -14.90 -48.32
N ASN A 762 12.31 -15.68 -47.88
CA ASN A 762 13.72 -15.31 -48.04
C ASN A 762 14.30 -15.74 -49.40
N SER A 763 15.58 -15.46 -49.64
CA SER A 763 16.28 -15.83 -50.88
C SER A 763 16.35 -17.33 -51.15
N SER A 764 16.23 -18.17 -50.12
CA SER A 764 16.20 -19.63 -50.23
C SER A 764 14.81 -20.17 -50.61
N GLY A 765 13.80 -19.30 -50.69
CA GLY A 765 12.43 -19.69 -51.01
C GLY A 765 11.61 -20.13 -49.80
N GLU A 766 12.12 -19.95 -48.59
CA GLU A 766 11.46 -20.39 -47.35
C GLU A 766 10.46 -19.33 -46.87
N VAL A 767 9.21 -19.73 -46.60
CA VAL A 767 8.11 -18.80 -46.29
C VAL A 767 8.10 -18.43 -44.82
N LEU A 768 8.26 -17.13 -44.52
CA LEU A 768 8.12 -16.60 -43.17
C LEU A 768 6.66 -16.28 -42.85
N ILE A 769 5.93 -15.64 -43.78
CA ILE A 769 4.52 -15.27 -43.56
C ILE A 769 3.70 -15.65 -44.77
N ARG A 770 2.59 -16.35 -44.53
CA ARG A 770 1.53 -16.56 -45.52
C ARG A 770 0.25 -15.88 -45.04
N MET A 771 -0.26 -14.97 -45.85
CA MET A 771 -1.57 -14.37 -45.71
C MET A 771 -2.51 -15.01 -46.73
N SER A 772 -3.68 -15.48 -46.29
CA SER A 772 -4.65 -16.11 -47.17
C SER A 772 -6.02 -15.45 -47.07
N GLN A 773 -6.62 -15.24 -48.23
CA GLN A 773 -7.96 -14.67 -48.41
C GLN A 773 -8.16 -13.35 -47.64
N ALA A 774 -7.17 -12.45 -47.66
CA ALA A 774 -7.33 -11.11 -47.12
C ALA A 774 -8.37 -10.34 -47.94
N ARG A 775 -9.49 -10.01 -47.30
CA ARG A 775 -10.58 -9.26 -47.90
C ARG A 775 -10.30 -7.77 -47.77
N CYS A 776 -10.11 -7.11 -48.90
CA CYS A 776 -9.87 -5.69 -49.00
C CYS A 776 -11.05 -5.00 -49.68
N ILE A 777 -11.44 -3.83 -49.16
CA ILE A 777 -12.50 -2.99 -49.74
C ILE A 777 -11.93 -1.63 -50.12
N ALA A 778 -12.56 -0.94 -51.06
CA ALA A 778 -12.23 0.44 -51.39
C ALA A 778 -12.44 1.36 -50.18
N TYR A 779 -11.40 2.08 -49.79
CA TYR A 779 -11.44 3.12 -48.77
C TYR A 779 -12.14 4.35 -49.33
N GLN A 780 -13.35 4.60 -48.85
CA GLN A 780 -14.03 5.88 -48.97
C GLN A 780 -13.67 6.61 -47.68
N GLY A 781 -12.80 7.62 -47.74
CA GLY A 781 -12.47 8.39 -46.53
C GLY A 781 -13.71 9.01 -45.88
N ASN A 782 -13.53 9.81 -44.82
CA ASN A 782 -14.61 10.54 -44.14
C ASN A 782 -15.38 11.58 -45.02
N ARG A 783 -15.38 11.43 -46.35
CA ARG A 783 -16.42 11.91 -47.27
C ARG A 783 -17.75 11.16 -47.06
N GLN A 784 -18.18 11.06 -45.80
CA GLN A 784 -19.58 11.13 -45.42
C GLN A 784 -20.04 12.61 -45.32
N ALA A 785 -19.30 13.55 -45.94
CA ALA A 785 -19.93 14.78 -46.39
C ALA A 785 -20.88 14.40 -47.52
N GLU A 786 -22.16 14.56 -47.24
CA GLU A 786 -23.29 14.50 -48.16
C GLU A 786 -22.98 15.26 -49.44
N ASN A 787 -22.43 14.56 -50.43
CA ASN A 787 -22.86 14.75 -51.80
C ASN A 787 -23.53 13.43 -52.15
N THR A 788 -24.83 13.36 -51.87
CA THR A 788 -25.73 12.39 -52.47
C THR A 788 -25.82 12.64 -53.98
N GLU A 789 -24.71 12.52 -54.71
CA GLU A 789 -24.78 11.95 -56.03
C GLU A 789 -25.12 10.47 -55.82
N LYS A 790 -26.43 10.20 -55.60
CA LYS A 790 -26.97 8.85 -55.70
C LYS A 790 -26.54 8.34 -57.07
N ARG A 791 -25.60 7.41 -57.08
CA ARG A 791 -25.20 6.74 -58.32
C ARG A 791 -26.40 5.95 -58.81
N ASN A 792 -26.93 6.30 -59.97
CA ASN A 792 -28.06 5.63 -60.62
C ASN A 792 -27.54 4.79 -61.80
N PRO A 793 -26.97 3.59 -61.56
CA PRO A 793 -26.31 2.79 -62.60
C PRO A 793 -27.30 2.16 -63.60
N LEU A 794 -28.61 2.26 -63.33
CA LEU A 794 -29.68 1.72 -64.16
C LEU A 794 -30.59 2.86 -64.60
N LEU A 795 -30.96 2.84 -65.88
CA LEU A 795 -31.92 3.76 -66.48
C LEU A 795 -33.19 2.99 -66.87
N ARG A 796 -34.36 3.61 -66.66
CA ARG A 796 -35.64 3.12 -67.18
C ARG A 796 -36.19 4.13 -68.18
N ALA A 797 -36.45 3.70 -69.41
CA ALA A 797 -37.17 4.53 -70.37
C ALA A 797 -38.63 4.70 -69.89
N ALA A 798 -39.04 5.95 -69.65
CA ALA A 798 -40.42 6.30 -69.37
C ALA A 798 -41.03 6.92 -70.63
N TRP A 799 -42.07 6.30 -71.17
CA TRP A 799 -42.81 6.80 -72.32
C TRP A 799 -44.06 7.53 -71.86
N LYS A 800 -44.30 8.75 -72.34
CA LYS A 800 -45.56 9.49 -72.12
C LYS A 800 -46.12 10.01 -73.45
N PRO A 801 -47.44 10.22 -73.54
CA PRO A 801 -48.05 10.81 -74.72
C PRO A 801 -47.45 12.18 -75.06
N ASP A 802 -47.25 12.45 -76.35
CA ASP A 802 -46.85 13.77 -76.83
C ASP A 802 -48.05 14.73 -76.74
N LEU A 803 -47.89 15.79 -75.96
CA LEU A 803 -48.93 16.79 -75.71
C LEU A 803 -49.38 17.48 -77.01
N SER A 804 -48.46 17.67 -77.96
CA SER A 804 -48.74 18.29 -79.26
C SER A 804 -49.60 17.41 -80.17
N ALA A 805 -49.57 16.09 -79.99
CA ALA A 805 -50.35 15.11 -80.77
C ALA A 805 -51.63 14.64 -80.04
N LEU A 806 -51.80 15.00 -78.76
CA LEU A 806 -52.91 14.55 -77.93
C LEU A 806 -54.27 15.09 -78.40
N THR A 807 -55.31 14.27 -78.30
CA THR A 807 -56.72 14.67 -78.49
C THR A 807 -57.38 14.96 -77.14
N ASN A 808 -58.55 15.60 -77.11
CA ASN A 808 -59.29 15.84 -75.86
C ASN A 808 -59.55 14.53 -75.09
N TRP A 809 -59.99 13.47 -75.79
CA TRP A 809 -60.18 12.14 -75.20
C TRP A 809 -58.86 11.51 -74.69
N GLY A 810 -57.76 11.71 -75.42
CA GLY A 810 -56.44 11.26 -74.99
C GLY A 810 -55.95 11.96 -73.73
N LEU A 811 -56.32 13.24 -73.55
CA LEU A 811 -56.05 13.99 -72.34
C LEU A 811 -56.84 13.44 -71.15
N ASP A 812 -58.15 13.22 -71.31
CA ASP A 812 -59.00 12.66 -70.25
C ASP A 812 -58.48 11.30 -69.75
N ASN A 813 -58.16 10.38 -70.67
CA ASN A 813 -57.61 9.06 -70.28
C ASN A 813 -56.29 9.17 -69.52
N TYR A 814 -55.42 10.09 -69.92
CA TYR A 814 -54.17 10.31 -69.22
C TYR A 814 -54.41 10.86 -67.81
N LEU A 815 -55.32 11.83 -67.68
CA LEU A 815 -55.64 12.46 -66.40
C LEU A 815 -56.39 11.49 -65.46
N GLU A 816 -57.26 10.63 -65.96
CA GLU A 816 -57.87 9.55 -65.19
C GLU A 816 -56.82 8.60 -64.63
N HIS A 817 -55.85 8.18 -65.46
CA HIS A 817 -54.74 7.36 -65.00
C HIS A 817 -53.86 8.10 -63.99
N PHE A 818 -53.52 9.34 -64.27
CA PHE A 818 -52.64 10.17 -63.44
C PHE A 818 -53.25 10.43 -62.07
N THR A 819 -54.51 10.84 -62.01
CA THR A 819 -55.25 11.07 -60.75
C THR A 819 -55.40 9.79 -59.94
N ARG A 820 -55.57 8.62 -60.57
CA ARG A 820 -55.56 7.33 -59.86
C ARG A 820 -54.19 6.99 -59.26
N VAL A 821 -53.10 7.30 -59.95
CA VAL A 821 -51.73 6.98 -59.49
C VAL A 821 -51.24 7.96 -58.41
N TYR A 822 -51.58 9.24 -58.53
CA TYR A 822 -51.08 10.31 -57.66
C TYR A 822 -52.14 10.88 -56.69
N GLY A 823 -53.38 10.40 -56.74
CA GLY A 823 -54.51 10.91 -55.97
C GLY A 823 -54.55 10.54 -54.48
N SER A 824 -53.55 9.80 -53.98
CA SER A 824 -53.35 9.62 -52.54
C SER A 824 -52.80 10.88 -51.85
N ASN A 825 -52.35 11.89 -52.62
CA ASN A 825 -51.91 13.18 -52.11
C ASN A 825 -53.13 14.05 -51.73
N LYS A 826 -53.03 14.87 -50.67
CA LYS A 826 -54.13 15.73 -50.13
C LYS A 826 -54.60 16.86 -51.08
N ALA A 827 -54.30 16.79 -52.38
CA ALA A 827 -54.64 17.79 -53.38
C ALA A 827 -56.06 17.61 -53.93
N THR A 828 -56.69 18.70 -54.35
CA THR A 828 -57.98 18.64 -55.05
C THR A 828 -57.83 18.03 -56.45
N ASN A 829 -58.91 17.48 -57.01
CA ASN A 829 -58.89 16.85 -58.33
C ASN A 829 -58.39 17.81 -59.41
N ASP A 830 -58.79 19.09 -59.35
CA ASP A 830 -58.39 20.09 -60.35
C ASP A 830 -56.89 20.41 -60.29
N VAL A 831 -56.29 20.43 -59.09
CA VAL A 831 -54.83 20.57 -58.89
C VAL A 831 -54.09 19.37 -59.46
N LEU A 832 -54.59 18.15 -59.22
CA LEU A 832 -54.00 16.94 -59.79
C LEU A 832 -54.09 16.92 -61.32
N CYS A 833 -55.18 17.43 -61.90
CA CYS A 833 -55.31 17.59 -63.35
C CYS A 833 -54.26 18.55 -63.92
N LEU A 834 -54.11 19.72 -63.28
CA LEU A 834 -53.14 20.73 -63.68
C LEU A 834 -51.69 20.21 -63.58
N VAL A 835 -51.35 19.49 -62.51
CA VAL A 835 -50.02 18.86 -62.35
C VAL A 835 -49.84 17.69 -63.31
N GLY A 836 -50.91 16.96 -63.66
CA GLY A 836 -50.88 15.90 -64.67
C GLY A 836 -50.52 16.42 -66.07
N VAL A 837 -51.10 17.56 -66.47
CA VAL A 837 -50.71 18.19 -67.75
C VAL A 837 -49.29 18.74 -67.68
N LEU A 838 -48.90 19.34 -66.55
CA LEU A 838 -47.52 19.80 -66.34
C LEU A 838 -46.51 18.65 -66.47
N ASP A 839 -46.85 17.47 -65.96
CA ASP A 839 -46.03 16.27 -66.08
C ASP A 839 -45.77 15.86 -67.54
N LEU A 840 -46.76 16.01 -68.42
CA LEU A 840 -46.60 15.81 -69.87
C LEU A 840 -45.74 16.92 -70.49
N ALA A 841 -46.02 18.18 -70.18
CA ALA A 841 -45.31 19.32 -70.73
C ALA A 841 -43.80 19.30 -70.36
N CYS A 842 -43.48 19.00 -69.10
CA CYS A 842 -42.11 18.84 -68.63
C CYS A 842 -41.44 17.54 -69.13
N HIS A 843 -42.21 16.52 -69.51
CA HIS A 843 -41.65 15.35 -70.17
C HIS A 843 -41.21 15.66 -71.61
N GLN A 844 -41.97 16.50 -72.31
CA GLN A 844 -41.63 16.98 -73.65
C GLN A 844 -40.49 18.02 -73.63
N HIS A 845 -40.47 18.89 -72.62
CA HIS A 845 -39.48 19.95 -72.46
C HIS A 845 -38.90 19.95 -71.03
N CYS A 846 -37.94 19.06 -70.78
CA CYS A 846 -37.37 18.83 -69.44
C CYS A 846 -36.48 19.95 -68.89
N ASN A 847 -36.27 21.02 -69.64
CA ASN A 847 -35.43 22.18 -69.26
C ASN A 847 -36.22 23.51 -69.32
N SER A 848 -37.55 23.43 -69.16
CA SER A 848 -38.44 24.60 -69.18
C SER A 848 -38.32 25.45 -67.91
N ASN A 849 -38.46 26.77 -68.05
CA ASN A 849 -38.72 27.69 -66.95
C ASN A 849 -40.23 27.76 -66.71
N ILE A 850 -40.66 27.42 -65.50
CA ILE A 850 -42.08 27.30 -65.14
C ILE A 850 -42.48 28.50 -64.26
N LEU A 851 -43.62 29.12 -64.59
CA LEU A 851 -44.27 30.13 -63.76
C LEU A 851 -45.62 29.63 -63.27
N GLU A 852 -45.83 29.64 -61.96
CA GLU A 852 -47.13 29.47 -61.33
C GLU A 852 -47.72 30.84 -60.99
N LEU A 853 -48.92 31.15 -61.49
CA LEU A 853 -49.62 32.38 -61.13
C LEU A 853 -50.43 32.19 -59.85
N GLY A 854 -50.19 33.07 -58.88
CA GLY A 854 -50.79 32.98 -57.54
C GLY A 854 -49.81 32.41 -56.50
N SER A 855 -50.35 32.06 -55.34
CA SER A 855 -49.59 31.50 -54.22
C SER A 855 -50.32 30.28 -53.62
N GLN A 856 -50.56 29.23 -54.40
CA GLN A 856 -51.28 28.04 -53.93
C GLN A 856 -50.30 26.96 -53.48
N THR A 857 -50.11 26.84 -52.16
CA THR A 857 -49.22 25.84 -51.52
C THR A 857 -49.51 24.39 -51.95
N GLN A 858 -50.76 24.05 -52.28
CA GLN A 858 -51.14 22.69 -52.71
C GLN A 858 -50.58 22.29 -54.09
N ILE A 859 -50.39 23.24 -55.01
CA ILE A 859 -49.83 22.96 -56.34
C ILE A 859 -48.33 22.65 -56.19
N SER A 860 -47.60 23.50 -55.49
CA SER A 860 -46.16 23.31 -55.28
C SER A 860 -45.84 21.98 -54.56
N GLU A 861 -46.59 21.61 -53.51
CA GLU A 861 -46.43 20.30 -52.85
C GLU A 861 -46.62 19.11 -53.82
N SER A 862 -47.62 19.19 -54.69
CA SER A 862 -47.93 18.15 -55.68
C SER A 862 -46.84 18.05 -56.76
N VAL A 863 -46.29 19.19 -57.19
CA VAL A 863 -45.19 19.27 -58.17
C VAL A 863 -43.91 18.62 -57.61
N ARG A 864 -43.66 18.75 -56.30
CA ARG A 864 -42.43 18.27 -55.66
C ARG A 864 -42.15 16.79 -55.92
N GLY A 865 -43.18 15.96 -55.76
CA GLY A 865 -43.10 14.52 -56.02
C GLY A 865 -43.10 14.16 -57.51
N VAL A 866 -43.90 14.85 -58.32
CA VAL A 866 -44.11 14.50 -59.73
C VAL A 866 -42.91 14.85 -60.59
N LEU A 867 -42.36 16.06 -60.46
CA LEU A 867 -41.21 16.52 -61.26
C LEU A 867 -39.86 16.16 -60.65
N GLY A 868 -39.86 15.49 -59.49
CA GLY A 868 -38.66 15.04 -58.81
C GLY A 868 -37.80 16.21 -58.33
N VAL A 869 -38.42 17.22 -57.71
CA VAL A 869 -37.76 18.45 -57.23
C VAL A 869 -36.57 18.12 -56.31
N ASP A 870 -36.69 17.11 -55.46
CA ASP A 870 -35.62 16.71 -54.54
C ASP A 870 -34.66 15.64 -55.15
N SER A 871 -34.72 15.42 -56.47
CA SER A 871 -33.90 14.45 -57.22
C SER A 871 -32.81 15.11 -58.06
N SER A 872 -31.73 14.38 -58.34
CA SER A 872 -30.72 14.78 -59.35
C SER A 872 -31.26 14.77 -60.79
N PHE A 873 -32.46 14.23 -61.03
CA PHE A 873 -33.12 14.19 -62.34
C PHE A 873 -34.38 15.07 -62.40
N ARG A 874 -34.28 16.32 -61.92
CA ARG A 874 -35.37 17.30 -62.05
C ARG A 874 -35.76 17.48 -63.52
N ARG A 875 -37.06 17.53 -63.82
CA ARG A 875 -37.58 17.67 -65.20
C ARG A 875 -37.97 19.10 -65.56
N TYR A 876 -37.29 20.08 -64.99
CA TYR A 876 -37.47 21.51 -65.27
C TYR A 876 -36.17 22.27 -64.95
N LYS A 877 -36.04 23.50 -65.46
CA LYS A 877 -34.87 24.37 -65.22
C LYS A 877 -35.05 25.24 -63.99
N SER A 878 -36.16 25.96 -63.91
CA SER A 878 -36.51 26.79 -62.76
C SER A 878 -38.03 26.80 -62.56
N TYR A 879 -38.47 27.00 -61.31
CA TYR A 879 -39.87 27.03 -60.92
C TYR A 879 -40.12 28.24 -60.02
N HIS A 880 -40.94 29.17 -60.50
CA HIS A 880 -41.25 30.42 -59.79
C HIS A 880 -42.76 30.53 -59.55
N CYS A 881 -43.16 31.02 -58.37
CA CYS A 881 -44.53 31.45 -58.12
C CYS A 881 -44.57 32.98 -58.11
N GLY A 882 -45.58 33.59 -58.73
CA GLY A 882 -45.68 35.03 -58.81
C GLY A 882 -47.08 35.57 -59.00
N VAL A 883 -47.27 36.84 -58.63
CA VAL A 883 -48.53 37.58 -58.79
C VAL A 883 -48.25 38.88 -59.52
N LEU A 884 -49.15 39.27 -60.43
CA LEU A 884 -49.08 40.54 -61.13
C LEU A 884 -49.65 41.65 -60.24
N VAL A 885 -48.82 42.64 -59.91
CA VAL A 885 -49.21 43.84 -59.16
C VAL A 885 -48.86 45.05 -60.01
N ASN A 886 -49.86 45.82 -60.44
CA ASN A 886 -49.70 47.01 -61.29
C ASN A 886 -48.92 46.77 -62.62
N GLY A 887 -49.06 45.58 -63.22
CA GLY A 887 -48.40 45.21 -64.47
C GLY A 887 -47.01 44.56 -64.31
N ASP A 888 -46.45 44.57 -63.10
CA ASP A 888 -45.17 43.92 -62.80
C ASP A 888 -45.39 42.55 -62.12
N LEU A 889 -44.61 41.54 -62.55
CA LEU A 889 -44.62 40.20 -61.97
C LEU A 889 -43.73 40.18 -60.71
N VAL A 890 -44.36 40.09 -59.54
CA VAL A 890 -43.69 40.03 -58.24
C VAL A 890 -43.65 38.59 -57.75
N GLY A 891 -42.51 38.16 -57.19
CA GLY A 891 -42.35 36.81 -56.64
C GLY A 891 -43.22 36.59 -55.41
N ALA A 892 -43.76 35.38 -55.27
CA ALA A 892 -44.59 34.95 -54.14
C ALA A 892 -44.11 33.60 -53.55
N GLY A 893 -42.81 33.29 -53.74
CA GLY A 893 -42.18 32.01 -53.40
C GLY A 893 -41.79 31.17 -54.63
N GLY A 894 -41.04 30.08 -54.41
CA GLY A 894 -40.58 29.15 -55.47
C GLY A 894 -39.65 28.07 -54.92
N PHE A 895 -39.24 27.11 -55.75
CA PHE A 895 -38.21 26.14 -55.36
C PHE A 895 -36.82 26.76 -55.55
N PRO A 896 -35.94 26.74 -54.54
CA PRO A 896 -34.62 27.38 -54.65
C PRO A 896 -33.79 26.76 -55.79
N GLU A 897 -33.14 27.62 -56.58
CA GLU A 897 -32.27 27.19 -57.69
C GLU A 897 -30.94 26.60 -57.15
N THR A 898 -30.49 27.04 -55.96
CA THR A 898 -29.29 26.56 -55.24
C THR A 898 -29.51 26.51 -53.73
N GLU A 899 -28.73 25.70 -52.98
CA GLU A 899 -28.85 25.58 -51.51
C GLU A 899 -28.52 26.87 -50.73
N ASP A 900 -27.83 27.84 -51.37
CA ASP A 900 -27.42 29.11 -50.76
C ASP A 900 -28.44 30.26 -50.94
N GLU A 901 -29.52 30.07 -51.72
CA GLU A 901 -30.55 31.07 -51.96
C GLU A 901 -31.78 30.82 -51.06
N HIS A 902 -31.77 31.36 -49.86
CA HIS A 902 -32.92 31.34 -48.95
C HIS A 902 -33.59 32.70 -48.75
N ASN A 903 -33.32 33.72 -49.58
CA ASN A 903 -33.92 35.06 -49.39
C ASN A 903 -33.88 36.00 -50.62
N SER A 904 -34.44 35.61 -51.77
CA SER A 904 -34.71 36.58 -52.86
C SER A 904 -36.11 36.41 -53.44
N ASP A 905 -37.09 37.16 -52.89
CA ASP A 905 -38.48 37.21 -53.38
C ASP A 905 -38.66 37.94 -54.74
N GLN A 906 -37.60 38.11 -55.53
CA GLN A 906 -37.64 38.89 -56.78
C GLN A 906 -37.37 38.02 -58.02
N ILE A 907 -38.36 37.92 -58.91
CA ILE A 907 -38.21 37.33 -60.24
C ILE A 907 -37.55 38.35 -61.17
N PRO A 908 -36.40 38.04 -61.83
CA PRO A 908 -35.73 38.97 -62.73
C PRO A 908 -36.66 39.47 -63.84
N GLN A 909 -36.66 40.79 -64.13
CA GLN A 909 -37.60 41.40 -65.08
C GLN A 909 -37.46 40.87 -66.52
N ASP A 910 -36.26 40.43 -66.91
CA ASP A 910 -35.96 39.87 -68.22
C ASP A 910 -36.25 38.37 -68.34
N LYS A 911 -36.54 37.68 -67.22
CA LYS A 911 -36.84 36.23 -67.21
C LYS A 911 -38.10 35.94 -68.04
N LYS A 912 -37.96 34.95 -68.94
CA LYS A 912 -39.04 34.41 -69.78
C LYS A 912 -39.43 33.00 -69.34
N PHE A 913 -40.70 32.65 -69.52
CA PHE A 913 -41.26 31.37 -69.10
C PHE A 913 -41.79 30.56 -70.29
N ASP A 914 -41.51 29.26 -70.25
CA ASP A 914 -41.84 28.28 -71.30
C ASP A 914 -43.15 27.55 -70.97
N ILE A 915 -43.46 27.42 -69.69
CA ILE A 915 -44.71 26.83 -69.20
C ILE A 915 -45.30 27.76 -68.14
N VAL A 916 -46.60 28.04 -68.25
CA VAL A 916 -47.32 28.85 -67.25
C VAL A 916 -48.53 28.09 -66.74
N LEU A 917 -48.61 27.99 -65.42
CA LEU A 917 -49.75 27.44 -64.70
C LEU A 917 -50.67 28.57 -64.27
N VAL A 918 -51.94 28.46 -64.65
CA VAL A 918 -52.99 29.45 -64.38
C VAL A 918 -54.11 28.73 -63.60
N PRO A 919 -54.03 28.67 -62.26
CA PRO A 919 -55.00 27.95 -61.44
C PRO A 919 -56.42 28.54 -61.52
N SER A 920 -56.54 29.80 -61.94
CA SER A 920 -57.82 30.45 -62.23
C SER A 920 -57.60 31.50 -63.32
N VAL A 921 -58.46 31.51 -64.34
CA VAL A 921 -58.38 32.44 -65.49
C VAL A 921 -58.33 33.90 -65.05
N GLY A 922 -58.93 34.25 -63.90
CA GLY A 922 -58.89 35.61 -63.35
C GLY A 922 -57.50 36.10 -62.91
N LEU A 923 -56.51 35.20 -62.80
CA LEU A 923 -55.12 35.56 -62.50
C LEU A 923 -54.33 35.97 -63.75
N TRP A 924 -54.91 35.80 -64.93
CA TRP A 924 -54.29 36.16 -66.20
C TRP A 924 -54.52 37.63 -66.53
N THR A 925 -53.45 38.35 -66.90
CA THR A 925 -53.54 39.69 -67.52
C THR A 925 -52.73 39.74 -68.82
N PRO A 926 -53.05 40.63 -69.78
CA PRO A 926 -52.28 40.78 -71.01
C PRO A 926 -50.79 41.10 -70.78
N ASP A 927 -50.42 41.66 -69.63
CA ASP A 927 -49.03 42.02 -69.32
C ASP A 927 -48.12 40.78 -69.20
N ILE A 928 -48.66 39.63 -68.80
CA ILE A 928 -47.91 38.39 -68.69
C ILE A 928 -47.40 37.89 -70.03
N VAL A 929 -48.08 38.25 -71.12
CA VAL A 929 -47.77 37.85 -72.49
C VAL A 929 -46.35 38.30 -72.85
N SER A 930 -45.92 39.44 -72.31
CA SER A 930 -44.55 39.95 -72.46
C SER A 930 -43.49 39.11 -71.73
N ARG A 931 -43.87 38.21 -70.81
CA ARG A 931 -42.97 37.34 -70.01
C ARG A 931 -42.90 35.91 -70.54
N LEU A 932 -43.55 35.60 -71.66
CA LEU A 932 -43.58 34.24 -72.23
C LEU A 932 -42.58 34.09 -73.37
N THR A 933 -42.04 32.88 -73.54
CA THR A 933 -41.30 32.52 -74.74
C THR A 933 -42.26 32.25 -75.92
N PRO A 934 -41.84 32.51 -77.18
CA PRO A 934 -42.63 32.09 -78.34
C PRO A 934 -42.85 30.58 -78.32
N GLY A 935 -44.10 30.13 -78.40
CA GLY A 935 -44.44 28.70 -78.28
C GLY A 935 -44.68 28.21 -76.85
N ALA A 936 -44.70 29.11 -75.84
CA ALA A 936 -44.97 28.71 -74.46
C ALA A 936 -46.31 27.99 -74.31
N THR A 937 -46.33 27.04 -73.36
CA THR A 937 -47.51 26.23 -73.02
C THR A 937 -48.21 26.83 -71.81
N VAL A 938 -49.49 27.15 -71.95
CA VAL A 938 -50.33 27.65 -70.87
C VAL A 938 -51.28 26.55 -70.43
N ILE A 939 -51.26 26.22 -69.15
CA ILE A 939 -52.09 25.19 -68.53
C ILE A 939 -53.01 25.90 -67.55
N THR A 940 -54.32 25.83 -67.77
CA THR A 940 -55.31 26.54 -66.96
C THR A 940 -56.43 25.63 -66.51
N ILE A 941 -57.01 25.92 -65.35
CA ILE A 941 -58.29 25.34 -64.93
C ILE A 941 -59.40 26.17 -65.60
N GLY A 942 -60.31 25.53 -66.33
CA GLY A 942 -61.31 26.20 -67.17
C GLY A 942 -60.80 26.56 -68.58
N ASP A 943 -61.38 27.59 -69.20
CA ASP A 943 -61.05 28.00 -70.58
C ASP A 943 -59.71 28.75 -70.69
N VAL A 944 -59.02 28.61 -71.83
CA VAL A 944 -57.79 29.37 -72.09
C VAL A 944 -58.07 30.87 -72.19
N PRO A 945 -57.17 31.73 -71.69
CA PRO A 945 -57.33 33.19 -71.78
C PRO A 945 -57.45 33.67 -73.25
N SER A 946 -58.37 34.60 -73.52
CA SER A 946 -58.60 35.18 -74.86
C SER A 946 -57.84 36.49 -75.11
N ASP A 947 -57.28 37.11 -74.08
CA ASP A 947 -56.75 38.47 -74.18
C ASP A 947 -55.24 38.47 -74.52
N GLY A 948 -54.91 39.01 -75.70
CA GLY A 948 -53.53 39.29 -76.12
C GLY A 948 -52.77 38.14 -76.81
N ILE A 949 -53.40 36.97 -77.01
CA ILE A 949 -52.75 35.75 -77.52
C ILE A 949 -53.53 35.12 -78.69
N THR A 950 -52.79 34.51 -79.62
CA THR A 950 -53.35 33.52 -80.56
C THR A 950 -52.81 32.13 -80.27
N TRP A 951 -53.70 31.13 -80.26
CA TRP A 951 -53.38 29.75 -79.92
C TRP A 951 -53.06 28.94 -81.20
N THR A 952 -51.97 28.17 -81.16
CA THR A 952 -51.63 27.19 -82.23
C THR A 952 -52.50 25.94 -82.11
N LYS A 953 -52.70 25.49 -80.87
CA LYS A 953 -53.52 24.33 -80.53
C LYS A 953 -54.04 24.52 -79.11
N THR A 954 -55.29 24.13 -78.89
CA THR A 954 -55.94 24.09 -77.58
C THR A 954 -56.53 22.69 -77.39
N ILE A 955 -56.27 22.08 -76.24
CA ILE A 955 -56.81 20.77 -75.84
C ILE A 955 -57.54 20.99 -74.52
N ARG A 956 -58.81 20.62 -74.48
CA ARG A 956 -59.68 20.84 -73.32
C ARG A 956 -60.13 19.49 -72.78
N GLY A 957 -59.93 19.26 -71.49
CA GLY A 957 -60.47 18.11 -70.77
C GLY A 957 -61.98 18.20 -70.59
N SER A 958 -62.60 17.06 -70.29
CA SER A 958 -64.02 16.95 -69.96
C SER A 958 -64.38 17.66 -68.64
N ASP A 959 -65.68 17.74 -68.33
CA ASP A 959 -66.15 18.33 -67.07
C ASP A 959 -65.63 17.59 -65.81
N SER A 960 -65.23 16.32 -65.96
CA SER A 960 -64.60 15.53 -64.87
C SER A 960 -63.11 15.86 -64.67
N PHE A 961 -62.46 16.48 -65.66
CA PHE A 961 -61.06 16.90 -65.64
C PHE A 961 -60.93 18.31 -66.22
N PRO A 962 -61.32 19.37 -65.48
CA PRO A 962 -61.56 20.71 -66.03
C PRO A 962 -60.27 21.52 -66.27
N VAL A 963 -59.31 20.94 -67.01
CA VAL A 963 -58.05 21.58 -67.39
C VAL A 963 -57.99 21.78 -68.90
N THR A 964 -57.55 22.95 -69.32
CA THR A 964 -57.27 23.27 -70.72
C THR A 964 -55.80 23.61 -70.88
N VAL A 965 -55.20 23.08 -71.93
CA VAL A 965 -53.83 23.41 -72.33
C VAL A 965 -53.82 24.07 -73.69
N GLY A 966 -53.14 25.20 -73.77
CA GLY A 966 -52.96 25.97 -75.00
C GLY A 966 -51.49 26.22 -75.29
N THR A 967 -51.09 26.06 -76.55
CA THR A 967 -49.74 26.44 -77.01
C THR A 967 -49.81 27.73 -77.83
N ILE A 968 -48.99 28.72 -77.50
CA ILE A 968 -49.03 30.05 -78.12
C ILE A 968 -48.43 30.03 -79.55
N LYS A 969 -49.11 30.65 -80.52
CA LYS A 969 -48.64 30.79 -81.93
C LYS A 969 -47.76 32.04 -82.14
N GLY A 970 -48.06 33.11 -81.40
CA GLY A 970 -47.38 34.40 -81.46
C GLY A 970 -48.15 35.50 -80.71
N LEU A 971 -47.46 36.57 -80.30
CA LEU A 971 -48.01 37.71 -79.55
C LEU A 971 -48.79 38.63 -80.49
N VAL A 972 -50.01 39.05 -80.13
CA VAL A 972 -50.76 40.03 -80.91
C VAL A 972 -50.22 41.43 -80.60
N SER A 973 -49.51 42.06 -81.54
CA SER A 973 -49.12 43.46 -81.37
C SER A 973 -50.36 44.36 -81.54
N GLN A 974 -50.66 45.18 -80.53
CA GLN A 974 -51.64 46.26 -80.68
C GLN A 974 -51.10 47.26 -81.72
N ARG A 975 -51.68 47.27 -82.93
CA ARG A 975 -51.46 48.35 -83.92
C ARG A 975 -52.64 49.31 -83.93
N LYS A 976 -52.33 50.60 -83.81
CA LYS A 976 -53.18 51.77 -84.07
C LYS A 976 -54.03 51.59 -85.33
N ILE A 977 -55.31 51.93 -85.22
CA ILE A 977 -56.32 52.02 -86.28
C ILE A 977 -55.94 53.10 -87.31
N ILE A 978 -55.89 52.76 -88.61
CA ILE A 978 -56.27 53.64 -89.74
C ILE A 978 -56.99 52.79 -90.82
N LYS A 979 -58.02 53.39 -91.42
CA LYS A 979 -59.24 52.87 -92.08
C LYS A 979 -59.10 52.09 -93.41
N THR A 980 -59.98 51.07 -93.53
CA THR A 980 -60.84 50.58 -94.66
C THR A 980 -60.77 51.27 -96.04
N PRO A 981 -61.08 50.61 -97.19
CA PRO A 981 -62.28 49.75 -97.34
C PRO A 981 -62.24 48.55 -98.35
N THR A 982 -63.31 47.74 -98.28
CA THR A 982 -64.07 47.16 -99.43
C THR A 982 -63.94 45.64 -99.74
N VAL A 983 -65.07 44.96 -99.51
CA VAL A 983 -65.80 43.98 -100.35
C VAL A 983 -65.53 42.47 -100.30
N VAL A 984 -66.69 41.81 -100.19
CA VAL A 984 -67.13 40.41 -100.13
C VAL A 984 -66.98 39.69 -101.48
N VAL A 985 -66.58 38.40 -101.50
CA VAL A 985 -67.23 37.32 -102.29
C VAL A 985 -67.04 35.97 -101.59
N SER A 986 -68.15 35.24 -101.45
CA SER A 986 -68.40 33.91 -100.87
C SER A 986 -67.93 32.72 -101.74
N TYR A 987 -67.84 31.50 -101.19
CA TYR A 987 -68.64 30.34 -101.64
C TYR A 987 -68.61 29.17 -100.64
N PHE A 988 -69.79 28.58 -100.43
CA PHE A 988 -70.13 27.39 -99.62
C PHE A 988 -69.96 26.10 -100.45
N ASP A 989 -69.73 24.96 -99.79
CA ASP A 989 -69.86 23.63 -100.39
C ASP A 989 -71.34 23.18 -100.45
N HIS A 990 -71.81 22.82 -101.65
CA HIS A 990 -72.54 21.57 -102.00
C HIS A 990 -73.15 21.67 -103.42
N LEU A 991 -72.89 20.64 -104.27
CA LEU A 991 -73.36 20.38 -105.65
C LEU A 991 -72.91 21.34 -106.77
#